data_AF-A0A4V3SCS1-F1
#
_entry.id   AF-A0A4V3SCS1-F1
#
_cell.length_a   1.000
_cell.length_b   1.000
_cell.length_c   1.000
_cell.angle_alpha   90.00
_cell.angle_beta   90.00
_cell.angle_gamma   90.00
#
_symmetry.space_group_name_H-M   'P 1'
#
loop_
_entity.id
_entity.type
_entity.pdbx_description
1 polymer ?
#
loop_
_entity_poly.entity_id
_entity_poly.type
_entity_poly.pdbx_seq_one_letter_code
_entity_poly.pdbx_strand_id
1 'polypeptide(L)'
;MRSIMGDLRCADPSDILDLLPLLYFSKVDLEDDLLNVSLPYDVAYMLRENLHFLTQLRQLNLLDLWSSVKSEESSCSGVNVSTMEYEAQNVAGKAKLFFRLLYHLLYTHASQPCFSQPCVDLLQLEPFEFELIAFMCSTVYGIPDFPILPAFVCGYISHANHTNFHLLKRLFRNIPFEWFTVWNWLIRLSEQLSLGVTVPEILHSCGTSSSADEPGFLFSLSTELDRNLLLHRIEGTIRSLLLVCPNYTRMVIERCLSIHCFPGLVVDALFFLDKSDDNSLLIYLKRMLLDSGTRTRSWISGYLKRQMGADGHLEMFSQYFIKSSASLIPNDPSIPLTNDVILKALLLLRVLAAMRGFVNYIFPPTLSSQLLTLLTHKTVDSERGSQYITYSLAFLIGLRSSLQVPQDVIVRTGSSSDIENQIVVWLQGLINRQTHVPPAGLSNEQHSIILNTPNNRPYAETLLLLAILFHTNQPGPITDLISNLLGLRIPSLGRTVNGWRKIFLQSVFTESMIASQVARVPITPLLNRSLSTHLPIQCALQLLKSHAFAKNKLEIKDWLVGQIRQSVRPMHPLLPDLVEAHIVHSFGTSSTPGCISEPSALISERELIAQIQNGAKYPLAQLCSPSLDMTCKDSTPPTDSTQVDFTAELLFLYYALYVYDYQIASRLLSNRHCLPGEAPCVYSDQLWDCIPITYLLRHARSNVTDYGPLYPRLLQLVTNHFPNLTVGELMIQDELLLDPIWCPQVKRFSAPAQQSVPDELTIDSTQLHCATNTINICSPTELDEAFEAVLTHIIPLCESGEDQRPSQAILTRTSVHHLIRLIQRLSQAVEQLSVDCLLPFGPVLGHQCPRLLLAANKHPLFTTNRRFVCRLEYLWCRLHLVMPRK
;
A
#
# COMPACT_ATOMS: atom_id res chain seq x y z
N MET A 1 48.90 -15.53 17.17
CA MET A 1 49.15 -15.68 18.62
C MET A 1 49.24 -17.14 19.06
N ARG A 2 48.18 -17.97 18.96
CA ARG A 2 48.28 -19.40 19.35
C ARG A 2 49.35 -20.19 18.58
N SER A 3 49.55 -19.89 17.29
CA SER A 3 50.64 -20.48 16.48
C SER A 3 52.05 -20.05 16.95
N ILE A 4 52.24 -18.75 17.21
CA ILE A 4 53.52 -18.14 17.63
C ILE A 4 53.91 -18.56 19.06
N MET A 5 52.93 -18.75 19.95
CA MET A 5 53.18 -19.30 21.29
C MET A 5 53.56 -20.79 21.26
N GLY A 6 53.17 -21.52 20.21
CA GLY A 6 53.46 -22.95 20.04
C GLY A 6 54.77 -23.25 19.30
N ASP A 7 55.12 -22.47 18.27
CA ASP A 7 56.37 -22.63 17.50
C ASP A 7 56.90 -21.27 17.01
N LEU A 8 58.00 -20.82 17.62
CA LEU A 8 58.65 -19.53 17.32
C LEU A 8 59.39 -19.53 15.97
N ARG A 9 59.64 -20.71 15.37
CA ARG A 9 60.44 -20.85 14.13
C ARG A 9 59.70 -20.47 12.85
N CYS A 10 58.37 -20.44 12.90
CA CYS A 10 57.51 -20.10 11.75
C CYS A 10 56.89 -18.69 11.86
N ALA A 11 57.28 -17.90 12.86
CA ALA A 11 56.76 -16.56 13.07
C ALA A 11 57.61 -15.52 12.31
N ASP A 12 56.95 -14.52 11.73
CA ASP A 12 57.68 -13.42 11.08
C ASP A 12 58.54 -12.66 12.11
N PRO A 13 59.79 -12.28 11.77
CA PRO A 13 60.70 -11.60 12.70
C PRO A 13 60.13 -10.32 13.32
N SER A 14 59.29 -9.59 12.57
CA SER A 14 58.57 -8.40 13.05
C SER A 14 57.50 -8.73 14.09
N ASP A 15 56.82 -9.86 13.93
CA ASP A 15 55.79 -10.34 14.86
C ASP A 15 56.38 -10.81 16.19
N ILE A 16 57.61 -11.34 16.15
CA ILE A 16 58.38 -11.71 17.35
C ILE A 16 58.74 -10.45 18.15
N LEU A 17 59.27 -9.40 17.49
CA LEU A 17 59.58 -8.13 18.15
C LEU A 17 58.34 -7.47 18.76
N ASP A 18 57.21 -7.50 18.04
CA ASP A 18 55.95 -6.92 18.51
C ASP A 18 55.35 -7.62 19.73
N LEU A 19 55.51 -8.96 19.82
CA LEU A 19 54.97 -9.78 20.90
C LEU A 19 55.99 -10.06 22.00
N LEU A 20 57.20 -9.52 21.89
CA LEU A 20 58.30 -9.79 22.80
C LEU A 20 57.94 -9.53 24.28
N PRO A 21 57.29 -8.40 24.65
CA PRO A 21 56.91 -8.17 26.05
C PRO A 21 55.96 -9.23 26.59
N LEU A 22 54.93 -9.61 25.82
CA LEU A 22 54.02 -10.70 26.17
C LEU A 22 54.78 -12.02 26.34
N LEU A 23 55.60 -12.39 25.35
CA LEU A 23 56.32 -13.66 25.36
C LEU A 23 57.28 -13.74 26.56
N TYR A 24 57.92 -12.63 26.94
CA TYR A 24 58.88 -12.58 28.03
C TYR A 24 58.23 -12.72 29.42
N PHE A 25 57.07 -12.09 29.63
CA PHE A 25 56.36 -12.20 30.92
C PHE A 25 55.46 -13.44 31.03
N SER A 26 55.11 -14.10 29.92
CA SER A 26 54.24 -15.29 29.91
C SER A 26 54.97 -16.64 29.85
N LYS A 27 56.19 -16.71 29.28
CA LYS A 27 57.00 -17.94 29.20
C LYS A 27 58.20 -17.87 30.14
N VAL A 28 58.51 -18.99 30.79
CA VAL A 28 59.60 -19.08 31.78
C VAL A 28 61.00 -19.11 31.13
N ASP A 29 61.13 -19.70 29.93
CA ASP A 29 62.42 -19.97 29.28
C ASP A 29 62.55 -19.36 27.86
N LEU A 30 62.15 -18.09 27.68
CA LEU A 30 62.17 -17.44 26.36
C LEU A 30 63.59 -17.23 25.79
N GLU A 31 64.59 -17.05 26.65
CA GLU A 31 65.97 -16.72 26.24
C GLU A 31 66.64 -17.89 25.49
N ASP A 32 66.37 -19.13 25.89
CA ASP A 32 66.90 -20.35 25.23
C ASP A 32 66.19 -20.65 23.89
N ASP A 33 64.89 -20.33 23.80
CA ASP A 33 64.11 -20.50 22.57
C ASP A 33 64.52 -19.50 21.48
N LEU A 34 64.84 -18.26 21.84
CA LEU A 34 65.25 -17.19 20.91
C LEU A 34 66.66 -17.39 20.32
N LEU A 35 67.57 -18.06 21.05
CA LEU A 35 68.91 -18.43 20.56
C LEU A 35 68.86 -19.39 19.36
N ASN A 36 67.73 -20.09 19.16
CA ASN A 36 67.55 -21.09 18.12
C ASN A 36 66.82 -20.57 16.85
N VAL A 37 66.48 -19.28 16.79
CA VAL A 37 65.76 -18.66 15.66
C VAL A 37 66.73 -17.83 14.79
N SER A 38 66.78 -18.09 13.49
CA SER A 38 67.60 -17.31 12.54
C SER A 38 66.95 -15.96 12.24
N LEU A 39 67.47 -14.87 12.80
CA LEU A 39 66.94 -13.52 12.63
C LEU A 39 67.88 -12.63 11.79
N PRO A 40 67.36 -11.66 11.01
CA PRO A 40 68.16 -10.62 10.38
C PRO A 40 68.97 -9.82 11.42
N TYR A 41 70.16 -9.34 11.04
CA TYR A 41 71.08 -8.65 11.96
C TYR A 41 70.43 -7.47 12.71
N ASP A 42 69.68 -6.62 11.99
CA ASP A 42 69.01 -5.45 12.59
C ASP A 42 67.94 -5.85 13.61
N VAL A 43 67.19 -6.93 13.32
CA VAL A 43 66.17 -7.47 14.22
C VAL A 43 66.80 -8.10 15.46
N ALA A 44 67.92 -8.81 15.30
CA ALA A 44 68.66 -9.41 16.40
C ALA A 44 69.28 -8.35 17.33
N TYR A 45 69.78 -7.24 16.78
CA TYR A 45 70.28 -6.12 17.56
C TYR A 45 69.17 -5.49 18.42
N MET A 46 68.04 -5.14 17.79
CA MET A 46 66.88 -4.56 18.49
C MET A 46 66.31 -5.52 19.55
N LEU A 47 66.24 -6.83 19.24
CA LEU A 47 65.81 -7.86 20.18
C LEU A 47 66.70 -7.88 21.43
N ARG A 48 68.02 -7.75 21.26
CA ARG A 48 68.98 -7.76 22.37
C ARG A 48 68.83 -6.55 23.29
N GLU A 49 68.69 -5.36 22.73
CA GLU A 49 68.46 -4.14 23.52
C GLU A 49 67.13 -4.22 24.27
N ASN A 50 66.08 -4.68 23.60
CA ASN A 50 64.76 -4.86 24.20
C ASN A 50 64.72 -5.92 25.31
N LEU A 51 65.45 -7.04 25.15
CA LEU A 51 65.61 -8.05 26.20
C LEU A 51 66.42 -7.51 27.40
N HIS A 52 67.45 -6.70 27.15
CA HIS A 52 68.20 -6.05 28.21
C HIS A 52 67.31 -5.10 29.03
N PHE A 53 66.43 -4.36 28.36
CA PHE A 53 65.44 -3.52 29.04
C PHE A 53 64.44 -4.35 29.88
N LEU A 54 63.90 -5.44 29.31
CA LEU A 54 62.93 -6.32 30.00
C LEU A 54 63.54 -7.04 31.22
N THR A 55 64.80 -7.46 31.14
CA THR A 55 65.53 -8.08 32.26
C THR A 55 65.75 -7.09 33.40
N GLN A 56 66.11 -5.84 33.10
CA GLN A 56 66.19 -4.77 34.10
C GLN A 56 64.82 -4.46 34.73
N LEU A 57 63.75 -4.46 33.92
CA LEU A 57 62.39 -4.22 34.39
C LEU A 57 61.89 -5.30 35.36
N ARG A 58 62.16 -6.58 35.09
CA ARG A 58 61.77 -7.71 35.94
C ARG A 58 62.42 -7.67 37.33
N GLN A 59 63.58 -7.04 37.48
CA GLN A 59 64.29 -6.91 38.75
C GLN A 59 63.69 -5.84 39.68
N LEU A 60 62.76 -5.01 39.19
CA LEU A 60 62.13 -3.96 39.97
C LEU A 60 60.92 -4.48 40.77
N ASN A 61 60.78 -4.05 42.03
CA ASN A 61 59.56 -4.28 42.79
C ASN A 61 58.49 -3.24 42.40
N LEU A 62 57.65 -3.60 41.42
CA LEU A 62 56.62 -2.72 40.88
C LEU A 62 55.54 -2.33 41.90
N LEU A 63 55.26 -3.19 42.89
CA LEU A 63 54.28 -2.92 43.95
C LEU A 63 54.72 -1.78 44.87
N ASP A 64 55.99 -1.80 45.30
CA ASP A 64 56.54 -0.75 46.15
C ASP A 64 56.59 0.59 45.41
N LEU A 65 56.98 0.58 44.13
CA LEU A 65 57.00 1.77 43.28
C LEU A 65 55.60 2.38 43.09
N TRP A 66 54.58 1.55 42.84
CA TRP A 66 53.20 2.00 42.72
C TRP A 66 52.69 2.62 44.03
N SER A 67 52.96 1.99 45.18
CA SER A 67 52.56 2.51 46.48
C SER A 67 53.22 3.87 46.82
N SER A 68 54.50 4.02 46.45
CA SER A 68 55.25 5.28 46.59
C SER A 68 54.62 6.39 45.74
N VAL A 69 54.33 6.12 44.47
CA VAL A 69 53.70 7.10 43.57
C VAL A 69 52.32 7.51 44.06
N LYS A 70 51.49 6.55 44.51
CA LYS A 70 50.16 6.84 45.08
C LYS A 70 50.24 7.78 46.28
N SER A 71 51.24 7.62 47.14
CA SER A 71 51.45 8.51 48.28
C SER A 71 51.90 9.92 47.86
N GLU A 72 52.79 10.03 46.86
CA GLU A 72 53.32 11.30 46.36
C GLU A 72 52.24 12.12 45.62
N GLU A 73 51.49 11.51 44.70
CA GLU A 73 50.49 12.19 43.86
C GLU A 73 49.21 12.56 44.60
N SER A 74 48.91 11.92 45.75
CA SER A 74 47.82 12.37 46.63
C SER A 74 48.01 13.78 47.20
N SER A 75 49.22 14.35 47.06
CA SER A 75 49.60 15.65 47.61
C SER A 75 49.82 16.77 46.57
N CYS A 76 49.82 16.47 45.26
CA CYS A 76 50.25 17.42 44.23
C CYS A 76 49.31 17.40 43.01
N SER A 77 48.86 18.57 42.55
CA SER A 77 47.93 18.69 41.39
C SER A 77 48.68 19.14 40.13
N GLY A 78 49.15 18.20 39.33
CA GLY A 78 49.65 18.48 37.98
C GLY A 78 50.77 17.54 37.55
N VAL A 79 50.51 16.68 36.57
CA VAL A 79 51.52 15.79 35.98
C VAL A 79 52.03 16.42 34.68
N ASN A 80 53.27 16.90 34.71
CA ASN A 80 54.04 17.22 33.51
C ASN A 80 55.23 16.27 33.44
N VAL A 81 55.15 15.25 32.60
CA VAL A 81 56.29 14.39 32.26
C VAL A 81 56.87 14.94 30.96
N SER A 82 57.99 15.66 31.03
CA SER A 82 58.67 16.10 29.81
C SER A 82 59.40 14.93 29.14
N THR A 83 59.40 14.89 27.80
CA THR A 83 60.05 13.83 27.03
C THR A 83 61.56 13.77 27.29
N MET A 84 62.20 14.94 27.46
CA MET A 84 63.61 15.05 27.82
C MET A 84 63.90 14.50 29.22
N GLU A 85 63.01 14.73 30.19
CA GLU A 85 63.14 14.13 31.52
C GLU A 85 62.95 12.61 31.47
N TYR A 86 62.04 12.10 30.64
CA TYR A 86 61.83 10.66 30.51
C TYR A 86 63.04 9.93 29.90
N GLU A 87 63.65 10.50 28.85
CA GLU A 87 64.85 9.93 28.21
C GLU A 87 66.08 9.91 29.13
N ALA A 88 66.24 10.91 30.00
CA ALA A 88 67.39 11.04 30.89
C ALA A 88 67.39 10.06 32.07
N GLN A 89 66.31 9.32 32.29
CA GLN A 89 66.14 8.45 33.47
C GLN A 89 66.58 7.00 33.20
N ASN A 90 67.01 6.31 34.26
CA ASN A 90 67.21 4.86 34.23
C ASN A 90 65.85 4.11 34.22
N VAL A 91 65.84 2.79 34.03
CA VAL A 91 64.60 1.99 33.94
C VAL A 91 63.68 2.17 35.17
N ALA A 92 64.26 2.31 36.37
CA ALA A 92 63.48 2.57 37.60
C ALA A 92 62.84 3.97 37.62
N GLY A 93 63.56 5.01 37.16
CA GLY A 93 63.04 6.36 37.01
C GLY A 93 61.99 6.47 35.91
N LYS A 94 62.19 5.77 34.78
CA LYS A 94 61.19 5.62 33.71
C LYS A 94 59.92 4.93 34.22
N ALA A 95 60.05 3.84 34.97
CA ALA A 95 58.93 3.18 35.65
C ALA A 95 58.17 4.13 36.59
N LYS A 96 58.88 4.93 37.39
CA LYS A 96 58.26 5.90 38.30
C LYS A 96 57.47 6.97 37.55
N LEU A 97 58.03 7.53 36.48
CA LEU A 97 57.34 8.50 35.62
C LEU A 97 56.13 7.88 34.90
N PHE A 98 56.27 6.65 34.43
CA PHE A 98 55.15 5.88 33.85
C PHE A 98 54.03 5.66 34.86
N PHE A 99 54.34 5.27 36.10
CA PHE A 99 53.33 5.10 37.15
C PHE A 99 52.65 6.42 37.55
N ARG A 100 53.35 7.56 37.52
CA ARG A 100 52.73 8.89 37.72
C ARG A 100 51.76 9.22 36.60
N LEU A 101 52.15 8.97 35.35
CA LEU A 101 51.27 9.12 34.19
C LEU A 101 50.04 8.21 34.29
N LEU A 102 50.24 6.97 34.69
CA LEU A 102 49.18 5.98 34.88
C LEU A 102 48.23 6.40 36.01
N TYR A 103 48.76 6.89 37.14
CA TYR A 103 47.96 7.44 38.23
C TYR A 103 47.12 8.64 37.78
N HIS A 104 47.71 9.56 37.00
CA HIS A 104 47.00 10.69 36.39
C HIS A 104 45.82 10.22 35.54
N LEU A 105 46.03 9.24 34.64
CA LEU A 105 44.99 8.73 33.75
C LEU A 105 43.85 8.01 34.48
N LEU A 106 44.14 7.36 35.60
CA LEU A 106 43.19 6.55 36.34
C LEU A 106 42.35 7.36 37.35
N TYR A 107 42.93 8.42 37.94
CA TYR A 107 42.33 9.10 39.10
C TYR A 107 42.09 10.61 38.92
N THR A 108 42.61 11.24 37.86
CA THR A 108 42.44 12.69 37.64
C THR A 108 41.50 13.02 36.49
N HIS A 109 40.73 14.09 36.65
CA HIS A 109 39.79 14.57 35.64
C HIS A 109 40.51 15.31 34.49
N ALA A 110 40.07 15.05 33.26
CA ALA A 110 40.54 15.78 32.08
C ALA A 110 40.06 17.24 32.16
N SER A 111 40.96 18.17 32.48
CA SER A 111 40.67 19.60 32.71
C SER A 111 41.39 20.50 31.69
N GLN A 112 41.05 21.79 31.61
CA GLN A 112 41.70 22.79 30.73
C GLN A 112 43.25 22.74 30.69
N PRO A 113 43.99 22.49 31.79
CA PRO A 113 45.45 22.34 31.73
C PRO A 113 45.91 21.10 30.94
N CYS A 114 45.17 19.98 30.95
CA CYS A 114 45.52 18.77 30.18
C CYS A 114 45.40 18.98 28.65
N PHE A 115 44.58 19.94 28.22
CA PHE A 115 44.41 20.30 26.81
C PHE A 115 45.43 21.35 26.34
N SER A 116 45.86 22.25 27.24
CA SER A 116 46.82 23.31 26.95
C SER A 116 48.28 22.88 27.16
N GLN A 117 48.53 21.93 28.06
CA GLN A 117 49.80 21.23 28.25
C GLN A 117 49.58 19.73 28.03
N PRO A 118 50.32 19.08 27.13
CA PRO A 118 50.00 17.73 26.73
C PRO A 118 50.45 16.69 27.77
N CYS A 119 49.56 16.41 28.72
CA CYS A 119 49.75 15.46 29.82
C CYS A 119 50.08 14.01 29.39
N VAL A 120 49.79 13.64 28.13
CA VAL A 120 50.00 12.30 27.56
C VAL A 120 50.89 12.30 26.32
N ASP A 121 51.74 13.31 26.14
CA ASP A 121 52.66 13.39 25.00
C ASP A 121 53.52 12.15 24.83
N LEU A 122 53.99 11.58 25.94
CA LEU A 122 54.80 10.36 25.93
C LEU A 122 54.10 9.19 25.21
N LEU A 123 52.77 9.08 25.34
CA LEU A 123 51.96 8.02 24.71
C LEU A 123 51.68 8.29 23.23
N GLN A 124 51.97 9.50 22.74
CA GLN A 124 51.75 9.88 21.34
C GLN A 124 52.98 9.63 20.45
N LEU A 125 54.15 9.39 21.06
CA LEU A 125 55.42 9.26 20.37
C LEU A 125 55.78 7.79 20.09
N GLU A 126 56.05 7.48 18.83
CA GLU A 126 56.42 6.12 18.37
C GLU A 126 57.70 5.53 19.02
N PRO A 127 58.78 6.30 19.30
CA PRO A 127 60.02 5.76 19.86
C PRO A 127 59.86 5.05 21.21
N PHE A 128 58.88 5.45 22.03
CA PHE A 128 58.68 4.93 23.37
C PHE A 128 57.66 3.79 23.44
N GLU A 129 57.03 3.41 22.32
CA GLU A 129 55.95 2.41 22.31
C GLU A 129 56.38 1.09 22.94
N PHE A 130 57.59 0.62 22.64
CA PHE A 130 58.08 -0.66 23.16
C PHE A 130 58.22 -0.62 24.69
N GLU A 131 58.86 0.42 25.24
CA GLU A 131 59.04 0.59 26.68
C GLU A 131 57.69 0.69 27.40
N LEU A 132 56.75 1.47 26.84
CA LEU A 132 55.40 1.64 27.39
C LEU A 132 54.59 0.33 27.38
N ILE A 133 54.66 -0.44 26.30
CA ILE A 133 54.00 -1.76 26.22
C ILE A 133 54.66 -2.72 27.22
N ALA A 134 55.98 -2.68 27.39
CA ALA A 134 56.70 -3.49 28.37
C ALA A 134 56.28 -3.16 29.81
N PHE A 135 56.14 -1.87 30.16
CA PHE A 135 55.60 -1.46 31.47
C PHE A 135 54.13 -1.88 31.66
N MET A 136 53.28 -1.74 30.64
CA MET A 136 51.89 -2.23 30.71
C MET A 136 51.81 -3.76 30.86
N CYS A 137 52.66 -4.52 30.16
CA CYS A 137 52.70 -5.98 30.31
C CYS A 137 53.25 -6.38 31.69
N SER A 138 54.31 -5.73 32.17
CA SER A 138 54.90 -6.05 33.48
C SER A 138 53.95 -5.75 34.63
N THR A 139 53.13 -4.70 34.52
CA THR A 139 52.10 -4.37 35.51
C THR A 139 50.94 -5.36 35.51
N VAL A 140 50.44 -5.72 34.32
CA VAL A 140 49.32 -6.68 34.17
C VAL A 140 49.71 -8.10 34.58
N TYR A 141 50.93 -8.56 34.25
CA TYR A 141 51.40 -9.90 34.63
C TYR A 141 52.08 -9.95 36.00
N GLY A 142 52.61 -8.83 36.49
CA GLY A 142 53.36 -8.75 37.75
C GLY A 142 52.54 -8.38 38.98
N ILE A 143 51.37 -7.77 38.81
CA ILE A 143 50.45 -7.42 39.91
C ILE A 143 49.18 -8.27 39.77
N PRO A 144 48.88 -9.19 40.71
CA PRO A 144 47.68 -10.01 40.65
C PRO A 144 46.41 -9.15 40.78
N ASP A 145 45.37 -9.47 40.00
CA ASP A 145 44.03 -8.87 40.03
C ASP A 145 43.95 -7.35 39.83
N PHE A 146 44.86 -6.76 39.03
CA PHE A 146 44.85 -5.32 38.74
C PHE A 146 44.23 -4.99 37.36
N PRO A 147 42.93 -4.61 37.28
CA PRO A 147 42.21 -4.41 36.01
C PRO A 147 42.56 -3.06 35.37
N ILE A 148 43.80 -2.91 34.93
CA ILE A 148 44.34 -1.60 34.55
C ILE A 148 44.03 -1.24 33.10
N LEU A 149 43.91 -2.21 32.19
CA LEU A 149 43.85 -1.92 30.76
C LEU A 149 42.57 -1.17 30.34
N PRO A 150 41.35 -1.56 30.78
CA PRO A 150 40.14 -0.84 30.41
C PRO A 150 40.16 0.60 30.94
N ALA A 151 40.61 0.78 32.17
CA ALA A 151 40.71 2.09 32.80
C ALA A 151 41.80 2.96 32.15
N PHE A 152 42.97 2.39 31.85
CA PHE A 152 44.02 3.07 31.09
C PHE A 152 43.53 3.53 29.72
N VAL A 153 42.85 2.67 28.97
CA VAL A 153 42.32 3.00 27.64
C VAL A 153 41.28 4.12 27.71
N CYS A 154 40.35 4.04 28.67
CA CYS A 154 39.35 5.09 28.89
C CYS A 154 40.01 6.43 29.28
N GLY A 155 40.96 6.41 30.21
CA GLY A 155 41.71 7.60 30.64
C GLY A 155 42.56 8.21 29.52
N TYR A 156 43.23 7.36 28.74
CA TYR A 156 44.02 7.81 27.60
C TYR A 156 43.15 8.50 26.56
N ILE A 157 41.99 7.93 26.21
CA ILE A 157 41.07 8.52 25.23
C ILE A 157 40.50 9.87 25.71
N SER A 158 40.27 10.04 27.01
CA SER A 158 39.78 11.31 27.57
C SER A 158 40.84 12.41 27.63
N HIS A 159 42.09 12.06 27.92
CA HIS A 159 43.20 13.02 28.11
C HIS A 159 44.02 13.29 26.84
N ALA A 160 44.01 12.39 25.86
CA ALA A 160 44.77 12.56 24.63
C ALA A 160 44.30 13.77 23.82
N ASN A 161 45.23 14.45 23.14
CA ASN A 161 44.90 15.39 22.06
C ASN A 161 44.78 14.60 20.75
N HIS A 162 45.80 13.78 20.45
CA HIS A 162 45.82 12.80 19.36
C HIS A 162 45.98 11.39 19.93
N THR A 163 45.18 10.45 19.45
CA THR A 163 45.23 9.05 19.91
C THR A 163 46.17 8.25 19.00
N ASN A 164 47.22 7.68 19.59
CA ASN A 164 48.12 6.78 18.88
C ASN A 164 47.47 5.39 18.76
N PHE A 165 46.77 5.17 17.65
CA PHE A 165 46.11 3.89 17.36
C PHE A 165 47.09 2.74 17.11
N HIS A 166 48.34 3.02 16.74
CA HIS A 166 49.39 2.03 16.55
C HIS A 166 49.84 1.45 17.90
N LEU A 167 50.11 2.31 18.88
CA LEU A 167 50.35 1.91 20.28
C LEU A 167 49.21 1.05 20.82
N LEU A 168 47.95 1.50 20.67
CA LEU A 168 46.78 0.75 21.13
C LEU A 168 46.65 -0.62 20.44
N LYS A 169 46.89 -0.69 19.13
CA LYS A 169 46.87 -1.95 18.38
C LYS A 169 47.94 -2.93 18.89
N ARG A 170 49.18 -2.47 19.12
CA ARG A 170 50.27 -3.29 19.66
C ARG A 170 50.01 -3.71 21.10
N LEU A 171 49.42 -2.83 21.91
CA LEU A 171 49.00 -3.12 23.29
C LEU A 171 47.94 -4.23 23.33
N PHE A 172 46.86 -4.12 22.54
CA PHE A 172 45.83 -5.16 22.44
C PHE A 172 46.37 -6.48 21.88
N ARG A 173 47.39 -6.41 21.01
CA ARG A 173 48.10 -7.58 20.52
C ARG A 173 48.90 -8.28 21.62
N ASN A 174 49.46 -7.54 22.58
CA ASN A 174 50.19 -8.12 23.72
C ASN A 174 49.26 -8.56 24.86
N ILE A 175 48.05 -8.00 24.99
CA ILE A 175 47.11 -8.31 26.09
C ILE A 175 45.72 -8.70 25.50
N PRO A 176 45.61 -9.85 24.81
CA PRO A 176 44.38 -10.23 24.12
C PRO A 176 43.27 -10.76 25.05
N PHE A 177 43.59 -11.19 26.27
CA PHE A 177 42.60 -11.78 27.18
C PHE A 177 41.64 -10.74 27.78
N GLU A 178 42.07 -9.48 27.87
CA GLU A 178 41.23 -8.35 28.31
C GLU A 178 40.42 -7.72 27.16
N TRP A 179 40.39 -8.34 25.98
CA TRP A 179 39.67 -7.81 24.83
C TRP A 179 38.18 -7.53 25.16
N PHE A 180 37.52 -8.49 25.82
CA PHE A 180 36.08 -8.38 26.12
C PHE A 180 35.79 -7.34 27.21
N THR A 181 36.68 -7.17 28.19
CA THR A 181 36.54 -6.18 29.24
C THR A 181 36.70 -4.77 28.67
N VAL A 182 37.76 -4.52 27.88
CA VAL A 182 37.98 -3.23 27.19
C VAL A 182 36.80 -2.89 26.28
N TRP A 183 36.35 -3.85 25.46
CA TRP A 183 35.18 -3.67 24.58
C TRP A 183 33.92 -3.26 25.34
N ASN A 184 33.58 -3.96 26.43
CA ASN A 184 32.37 -3.67 27.22
C ASN A 184 32.42 -2.28 27.85
N TRP A 185 33.59 -1.85 28.34
CA TRP A 185 33.78 -0.51 28.90
C TRP A 185 33.58 0.58 27.85
N LEU A 186 34.22 0.44 26.67
CA LEU A 186 34.09 1.40 25.57
C LEU A 186 32.63 1.49 25.06
N ILE A 187 31.93 0.36 25.00
CA ILE A 187 30.53 0.34 24.57
C ILE A 187 29.60 0.96 25.60
N ARG A 188 29.74 0.64 26.89
CA ARG A 188 28.96 1.28 27.96
C ARG A 188 29.17 2.80 27.97
N LEU A 189 30.42 3.24 27.79
CA LEU A 189 30.74 4.66 27.66
C LEU A 189 30.02 5.28 26.46
N SER A 190 30.02 4.61 25.31
CA SER A 190 29.32 5.09 24.10
C SER A 190 27.79 5.14 24.27
N GLU A 191 27.18 4.18 24.96
CA GLU A 191 25.75 4.12 25.25
C GLU A 191 25.33 5.30 26.13
N GLN A 192 26.10 5.58 27.17
CA GLN A 192 25.84 6.68 28.09
C GLN A 192 26.00 8.05 27.41
N LEU A 193 27.04 8.21 26.59
CA LEU A 193 27.22 9.40 25.76
C LEU A 193 26.05 9.57 24.78
N SER A 194 25.49 8.49 24.24
CA SER A 194 24.36 8.56 23.30
C SER A 194 23.07 9.10 23.93
N LEU A 195 22.81 8.77 25.21
CA LEU A 195 21.60 9.12 25.97
C LEU A 195 21.56 10.58 26.47
N GLY A 196 22.65 11.34 26.32
CA GLY A 196 22.68 12.76 26.69
C GLY A 196 22.57 13.04 28.19
N VAL A 197 22.79 12.03 29.03
CA VAL A 197 22.86 12.22 30.49
C VAL A 197 24.12 13.04 30.80
N THR A 198 23.97 14.10 31.59
CA THR A 198 25.11 14.85 32.11
C THR A 198 26.00 13.88 32.88
N VAL A 199 27.25 13.77 32.44
CA VAL A 199 28.24 12.79 32.90
C VAL A 199 28.59 12.83 34.41
N PRO A 200 28.29 13.86 35.24
CA PRO A 200 28.70 13.84 36.65
C PRO A 200 28.09 12.70 37.50
N GLU A 201 26.86 12.25 37.20
CA GLU A 201 26.12 11.37 38.13
C GLU A 201 26.33 9.86 37.94
N ILE A 202 27.01 9.42 36.88
CA ILE A 202 26.88 8.02 36.41
C ILE A 202 27.94 7.07 37.00
N LEU A 203 29.09 7.57 37.45
CA LEU A 203 30.22 6.70 37.83
C LEU A 203 30.18 6.13 39.25
N HIS A 204 29.27 6.61 40.10
CA HIS A 204 28.95 5.92 41.36
C HIS A 204 28.18 4.61 41.15
N SER A 205 27.59 4.37 39.97
CA SER A 205 26.72 3.22 39.74
C SER A 205 27.39 2.01 39.06
N CYS A 206 28.54 2.19 38.41
CA CYS A 206 29.26 1.08 37.74
C CYS A 206 30.19 0.30 38.69
N GLY A 207 30.44 0.81 39.90
CA GLY A 207 31.11 0.11 40.98
C GLY A 207 30.11 -0.30 42.05
N THR A 208 29.39 -1.42 41.83
CA THR A 208 28.63 -2.09 42.91
C THR A 208 29.27 -3.43 43.24
N SER A 209 30.54 -3.39 43.64
CA SER A 209 31.17 -4.38 44.52
C SER A 209 31.48 -3.65 45.82
N SER A 210 30.73 -3.99 46.87
CA SER A 210 30.85 -3.43 48.21
C SER A 210 32.11 -3.96 48.93
N SER A 211 33.28 -3.51 48.51
CA SER A 211 34.53 -3.65 49.25
C SER A 211 35.35 -2.39 49.07
N ALA A 212 35.66 -1.71 50.16
CA ALA A 212 36.28 -0.38 50.21
C ALA A 212 37.74 -0.31 49.67
N ASP A 213 38.24 -1.35 49.01
CA ASP A 213 39.62 -1.45 48.51
C ASP A 213 39.72 -1.73 46.99
N GLU A 214 38.62 -1.76 46.24
CA GLU A 214 38.72 -1.77 44.77
C GLU A 214 38.91 -0.35 44.23
N PRO A 215 39.77 -0.16 43.19
CA PRO A 215 40.03 1.15 42.61
C PRO A 215 38.74 1.68 41.95
N GLY A 216 38.01 2.51 42.69
CA GLY A 216 36.91 3.30 42.15
C GLY A 216 37.48 4.33 41.17
N PHE A 217 37.56 3.95 39.88
CA PHE A 217 38.06 4.83 38.83
C PHE A 217 37.09 5.99 38.59
N LEU A 218 37.46 7.20 39.04
CA LEU A 218 36.65 8.42 38.94
C LEU A 218 36.75 9.05 37.54
N PHE A 219 35.99 8.54 36.58
CA PHE A 219 35.95 9.07 35.20
C PHE A 219 35.03 10.29 34.99
N SER A 220 35.14 11.39 35.73
CA SER A 220 34.34 12.58 35.35
C SER A 220 34.88 13.20 34.05
N LEU A 221 34.10 13.13 32.98
CA LEU A 221 34.35 13.88 31.75
C LEU A 221 33.97 15.34 32.01
N SER A 222 34.91 16.25 31.79
CA SER A 222 34.65 17.68 31.89
C SER A 222 33.60 18.13 30.88
N THR A 223 32.85 19.17 31.24
CA THR A 223 31.79 19.80 30.45
C THR A 223 32.26 20.42 29.13
N GLU A 224 33.56 20.38 28.83
CA GLU A 224 34.20 21.07 27.69
C GLU A 224 34.69 20.15 26.57
N LEU A 225 34.81 18.83 26.79
CA LEU A 225 35.26 17.93 25.72
C LEU A 225 34.14 17.71 24.69
N ASP A 226 34.41 18.02 23.41
CA ASP A 226 33.45 17.79 22.34
C ASP A 226 33.06 16.30 22.29
N ARG A 227 31.82 16.01 22.63
CA ARG A 227 31.21 14.67 22.61
C ARG A 227 31.49 13.94 21.30
N ASN A 228 31.55 14.65 20.17
CA ASN A 228 31.84 14.06 18.86
C ASN A 228 33.30 13.60 18.73
N LEU A 229 34.24 14.37 19.28
CA LEU A 229 35.67 14.03 19.29
C LEU A 229 35.92 12.78 20.13
N LEU A 230 35.29 12.68 21.29
CA LEU A 230 35.39 11.50 22.15
C LEU A 230 34.81 10.25 21.47
N LEU A 231 33.64 10.36 20.85
CA LEU A 231 33.05 9.26 20.08
C LEU A 231 33.96 8.82 18.93
N HIS A 232 34.59 9.76 18.21
CA HIS A 232 35.55 9.43 17.15
C HIS A 232 36.77 8.65 17.68
N ARG A 233 37.29 9.00 18.85
CA ARG A 233 38.41 8.28 19.48
C ARG A 233 38.02 6.89 19.97
N ILE A 234 36.82 6.76 20.55
CA ILE A 234 36.25 5.44 20.91
C ILE A 234 36.12 4.58 19.65
N GLU A 235 35.59 5.13 18.55
CA GLU A 235 35.45 4.43 17.27
C GLU A 235 36.81 3.93 16.76
N GLY A 236 37.83 4.79 16.74
CA GLY A 236 39.18 4.42 16.29
C GLY A 236 39.83 3.36 17.18
N THR A 237 39.60 3.42 18.50
CA THR A 237 40.13 2.42 19.43
C THR A 237 39.48 1.06 19.22
N ILE A 238 38.16 1.03 19.04
CA ILE A 238 37.42 -0.18 18.69
C ILE A 238 37.90 -0.75 17.36
N ARG A 239 38.18 0.12 16.36
CA ARG A 239 38.73 -0.31 15.07
C ARG A 239 40.08 -1.02 15.25
N SER A 240 40.99 -0.46 16.05
CA SER A 240 42.26 -1.11 16.39
C SER A 240 42.05 -2.45 17.12
N LEU A 241 41.07 -2.51 18.02
CA LEU A 241 40.71 -3.70 18.80
C LEU A 241 40.17 -4.84 17.91
N LEU A 242 39.39 -4.51 16.87
CA LEU A 242 38.89 -5.46 15.88
C LEU A 242 39.97 -5.98 14.93
N LEU A 243 40.93 -5.14 14.54
CA LEU A 243 42.06 -5.56 13.69
C LEU A 243 42.91 -6.66 14.36
N VAL A 244 42.94 -6.72 15.68
CA VAL A 244 43.69 -7.73 16.45
C VAL A 244 42.87 -9.02 16.63
N CYS A 245 41.58 -8.91 16.93
CA CYS A 245 40.69 -10.05 17.19
C CYS A 245 39.46 -10.02 16.26
N PRO A 246 39.60 -10.43 14.98
CA PRO A 246 38.54 -10.35 13.99
C PRO A 246 37.35 -11.30 14.27
N ASN A 247 37.51 -12.32 15.10
CA ASN A 247 36.46 -13.28 15.43
C ASN A 247 35.21 -12.63 16.04
N TYR A 248 35.36 -11.48 16.69
CA TYR A 248 34.27 -10.76 17.34
C TYR A 248 33.55 -9.76 16.43
N THR A 249 33.93 -9.65 15.15
CA THR A 249 33.38 -8.67 14.20
C THR A 249 31.85 -8.72 14.11
N ARG A 250 31.26 -9.91 14.05
CA ARG A 250 29.78 -10.07 14.01
C ARG A 250 29.12 -9.56 15.30
N MET A 251 29.71 -9.85 16.46
CA MET A 251 29.21 -9.38 17.77
C MET A 251 29.23 -7.85 17.84
N VAL A 252 30.33 -7.24 17.37
CA VAL A 252 30.47 -5.77 17.32
C VAL A 252 29.41 -5.14 16.42
N ILE A 253 29.17 -5.69 15.23
CA ILE A 253 28.12 -5.22 14.32
C ILE A 253 26.74 -5.26 15.01
N GLU A 254 26.35 -6.39 15.63
CA GLU A 254 25.05 -6.50 16.31
C GLU A 254 24.90 -5.49 17.45
N ARG A 255 25.96 -5.27 18.24
CA ARG A 255 25.89 -4.31 19.36
C ARG A 255 25.82 -2.87 18.85
N CYS A 256 26.62 -2.49 17.85
CA CYS A 256 26.54 -1.17 17.21
C CYS A 256 25.15 -0.91 16.59
N LEU A 257 24.52 -1.94 16.01
CA LEU A 257 23.15 -1.85 15.51
C LEU A 257 22.12 -1.64 16.61
N SER A 258 22.31 -2.24 17.79
CA SER A 258 21.40 -2.06 18.92
C SER A 258 21.46 -0.66 19.55
N ILE A 259 22.65 -0.06 19.58
CA ILE A 259 22.90 1.26 20.18
C ILE A 259 22.71 2.39 19.15
N HIS A 260 22.81 2.08 17.85
CA HIS A 260 22.87 3.05 16.75
C HIS A 260 24.06 4.01 16.86
N CYS A 261 25.25 3.46 17.13
CA CYS A 261 26.52 4.20 17.20
C CYS A 261 27.58 3.59 16.27
N PHE A 262 28.52 4.43 15.83
CA PHE A 262 29.67 4.07 14.97
C PHE A 262 29.30 3.45 13.61
N PRO A 263 28.55 4.17 12.76
CA PRO A 263 28.16 3.66 11.45
C PRO A 263 29.37 3.45 10.51
N GLY A 264 30.45 4.22 10.65
CA GLY A 264 31.68 4.04 9.87
C GLY A 264 32.36 2.70 10.17
N LEU A 265 32.61 2.44 11.44
CA LEU A 265 33.10 1.14 11.94
C LEU A 265 32.27 -0.05 11.45
N VAL A 266 30.94 0.06 11.46
CA VAL A 266 30.06 -1.01 10.97
C VAL A 266 30.28 -1.26 9.48
N VAL A 267 30.44 -0.21 8.67
CA VAL A 267 30.74 -0.37 7.25
C VAL A 267 32.10 -1.03 7.03
N ASP A 268 33.13 -0.60 7.76
CA ASP A 268 34.47 -1.22 7.71
C ASP A 268 34.41 -2.71 8.07
N ALA A 269 33.70 -3.05 9.14
CA ALA A 269 33.49 -4.41 9.61
C ALA A 269 32.74 -5.27 8.57
N LEU A 270 31.77 -4.68 7.85
CA LEU A 270 31.05 -5.37 6.78
C LEU A 270 31.96 -5.70 5.59
N PHE A 271 32.79 -4.75 5.15
CA PHE A 271 33.77 -5.00 4.09
C PHE A 271 34.86 -5.99 4.51
N PHE A 272 35.21 -6.01 5.80
CA PHE A 272 36.12 -7.02 6.34
C PHE A 272 35.51 -8.44 6.26
N LEU A 273 34.24 -8.61 6.62
CA LEU A 273 33.53 -9.89 6.54
C LEU A 273 33.26 -10.35 5.10
N ASP A 274 33.02 -9.44 4.18
CA ASP A 274 32.76 -9.76 2.77
C ASP A 274 33.95 -10.48 2.09
N LYS A 275 35.19 -10.20 2.54
CA LYS A 275 36.38 -10.93 2.08
C LYS A 275 36.38 -12.42 2.46
N SER A 276 35.56 -12.82 3.44
CA SER A 276 35.46 -14.19 3.93
C SER A 276 34.22 -14.95 3.45
N ASP A 277 33.08 -14.26 3.29
CA ASP A 277 31.78 -14.88 2.97
C ASP A 277 31.10 -14.17 1.78
N ASP A 278 31.02 -14.83 0.62
CA ASP A 278 30.38 -14.29 -0.59
C ASP A 278 28.92 -13.87 -0.34
N ASN A 279 28.60 -12.59 -0.58
CA ASN A 279 27.29 -11.92 -0.43
C ASN A 279 26.87 -11.53 0.99
N SER A 280 27.70 -11.72 2.01
CA SER A 280 27.38 -11.30 3.38
C SER A 280 27.04 -9.81 3.46
N LEU A 281 27.79 -8.98 2.73
CA LEU A 281 27.56 -7.52 2.72
C LEU A 281 26.16 -7.16 2.24
N LEU A 282 25.67 -7.77 1.15
CA LEU A 282 24.32 -7.51 0.63
C LEU A 282 23.22 -7.93 1.61
N ILE A 283 23.42 -9.05 2.33
CA ILE A 283 22.46 -9.54 3.33
C ILE A 283 22.38 -8.57 4.51
N TYR A 284 23.52 -8.12 5.02
CA TYR A 284 23.56 -7.13 6.11
C TYR A 284 22.98 -5.78 5.68
N LEU A 285 23.29 -5.29 4.47
CA LEU A 285 22.71 -4.05 3.95
C LEU A 285 21.19 -4.17 3.80
N LYS A 286 20.69 -5.30 3.26
CA LYS A 286 19.25 -5.57 3.20
C LYS A 286 18.64 -5.53 4.60
N ARG A 287 19.27 -6.18 5.59
CA ARG A 287 18.80 -6.17 6.97
C ARG A 287 18.75 -4.76 7.56
N MET A 288 19.79 -3.96 7.34
CA MET A 288 19.90 -2.59 7.89
C MET A 288 18.93 -1.61 7.23
N LEU A 289 18.69 -1.74 5.93
CA LEU A 289 17.88 -0.78 5.17
C LEU A 289 16.41 -1.17 5.06
N LEU A 290 16.08 -2.46 5.11
CA LEU A 290 14.71 -2.97 4.88
C LEU A 290 14.13 -3.68 6.10
N ASP A 291 14.89 -4.57 6.77
CA ASP A 291 14.30 -5.50 7.75
C ASP A 291 14.35 -4.99 9.22
N SER A 292 15.35 -4.18 9.60
CA SER A 292 15.64 -3.79 11.00
C SER A 292 14.87 -2.57 11.54
N GLY A 293 13.92 -2.04 10.77
CA GLY A 293 13.03 -0.94 11.18
C GLY A 293 13.51 0.47 10.84
N THR A 294 12.65 1.45 11.14
CA THR A 294 12.83 2.86 10.72
C THR A 294 14.02 3.54 11.39
N ARG A 295 14.28 3.26 12.66
CA ARG A 295 15.37 3.87 13.45
C ARG A 295 16.74 3.50 12.90
N THR A 296 17.02 2.20 12.73
CA THR A 296 18.28 1.69 12.17
C THR A 296 18.51 2.21 10.76
N ARG A 297 17.46 2.20 9.92
CA ARG A 297 17.50 2.71 8.56
C ARG A 297 17.83 4.20 8.50
N SER A 298 17.16 5.04 9.29
CA SER A 298 17.41 6.49 9.34
C SER A 298 18.83 6.79 9.83
N TRP A 299 19.33 6.02 10.80
CA TRP A 299 20.68 6.16 11.32
C TRP A 299 21.75 5.87 10.26
N ILE A 300 21.73 4.69 9.62
CA ILE A 300 22.74 4.35 8.60
C ILE A 300 22.60 5.22 7.35
N SER A 301 21.38 5.52 6.92
CA SER A 301 21.18 6.39 5.75
C SER A 301 21.62 7.83 6.00
N GLY A 302 21.44 8.35 7.22
CA GLY A 302 21.95 9.66 7.62
C GLY A 302 23.48 9.73 7.67
N TYR A 303 24.15 8.62 7.98
CA TYR A 303 25.62 8.53 7.85
C TYR A 303 26.04 8.50 6.38
N LEU A 304 25.47 7.60 5.57
CA LEU A 304 25.86 7.44 4.16
C LEU A 304 25.56 8.71 3.33
N LYS A 305 24.52 9.47 3.67
CA LYS A 305 24.24 10.79 3.08
C LYS A 305 25.35 11.81 3.34
N ARG A 306 25.91 11.82 4.55
CA ARG A 306 27.02 12.72 4.92
C ARG A 306 28.33 12.37 4.24
N GLN A 307 28.50 11.11 3.82
CA GLN A 307 29.65 10.64 3.07
C GLN A 307 29.58 10.97 1.57
N MET A 308 28.48 11.56 1.06
CA MET A 308 28.39 11.96 -0.35
C MET A 308 29.39 13.10 -0.64
N GLY A 309 30.41 12.80 -1.46
CA GLY A 309 31.48 13.75 -1.82
C GLY A 309 32.77 13.61 -1.02
N ALA A 310 32.85 12.67 -0.07
CA ALA A 310 34.08 12.30 0.63
C ALA A 310 34.56 10.92 0.12
N ASP A 311 35.82 10.82 -0.31
CA ASP A 311 36.42 9.65 -1.00
C ASP A 311 36.68 8.45 -0.07
N GLY A 312 35.64 7.85 0.48
CA GLY A 312 35.77 6.69 1.36
C GLY A 312 34.75 5.60 1.10
N HIS A 313 33.74 5.52 1.95
CA HIS A 313 32.88 4.32 2.04
C HIS A 313 31.89 4.19 0.88
N LEU A 314 31.42 5.31 0.34
CA LEU A 314 30.47 5.30 -0.77
C LEU A 314 31.13 4.86 -2.09
N GLU A 315 32.40 5.19 -2.28
CA GLU A 315 33.18 4.71 -3.41
C GLU A 315 33.43 3.21 -3.29
N MET A 316 33.80 2.71 -2.10
CA MET A 316 33.92 1.27 -1.84
C MET A 316 32.62 0.52 -2.16
N PHE A 317 31.45 1.05 -1.75
CA PHE A 317 30.16 0.47 -2.12
C PHE A 317 29.92 0.52 -3.63
N SER A 318 30.31 1.62 -4.30
CA SER A 318 30.16 1.76 -5.74
C SER A 318 30.98 0.71 -6.51
N GLN A 319 32.24 0.53 -6.14
CA GLN A 319 33.11 -0.49 -6.71
C GLN A 319 32.57 -1.90 -6.44
N TYR A 320 32.07 -2.15 -5.23
CA TYR A 320 31.43 -3.42 -4.87
C TYR A 320 30.19 -3.71 -5.71
N PHE A 321 29.29 -2.72 -5.88
CA PHE A 321 28.07 -2.90 -6.67
C PHE A 321 28.40 -3.18 -8.13
N ILE A 322 29.37 -2.47 -8.72
CA ILE A 322 29.82 -2.70 -10.11
C ILE A 322 30.38 -4.13 -10.27
N LYS A 323 31.24 -4.56 -9.33
CA LYS A 323 31.80 -5.93 -9.35
C LYS A 323 30.69 -6.98 -9.21
N SER A 324 29.75 -6.75 -8.30
CA SER A 324 28.64 -7.66 -8.04
C SER A 324 27.68 -7.75 -9.24
N SER A 325 27.29 -6.63 -9.86
CA SER A 325 26.43 -6.65 -11.05
C SER A 325 27.11 -7.31 -12.24
N ALA A 326 28.41 -7.04 -12.46
CA ALA A 326 29.16 -7.68 -13.54
C ALA A 326 29.21 -9.21 -13.39
N SER A 327 29.34 -9.72 -12.16
CA SER A 327 29.37 -11.16 -11.89
C SER A 327 28.04 -11.89 -12.16
N LEU A 328 26.92 -11.17 -12.18
CA LEU A 328 25.58 -11.73 -12.35
C LEU A 328 25.10 -11.75 -13.81
N ILE A 329 25.78 -11.04 -14.70
CA ILE A 329 25.43 -10.95 -16.12
C ILE A 329 26.18 -12.07 -16.87
N PRO A 330 25.48 -13.02 -17.51
CA PRO A 330 26.12 -14.01 -18.36
C PRO A 330 26.84 -13.35 -19.55
N ASN A 331 27.98 -13.90 -19.96
CA ASN A 331 28.73 -13.41 -21.13
C ASN A 331 27.97 -13.60 -22.46
N ASP A 332 27.06 -14.57 -22.51
CA ASP A 332 26.22 -14.86 -23.68
C ASP A 332 24.76 -14.43 -23.42
N PRO A 333 24.21 -13.48 -24.22
CA PRO A 333 22.85 -12.96 -24.04
C PRO A 333 21.74 -13.98 -24.36
N SER A 334 22.08 -15.14 -24.93
CA SER A 334 21.13 -16.21 -25.22
C SER A 334 20.78 -17.07 -23.99
N ILE A 335 21.67 -17.12 -22.98
CA ILE A 335 21.55 -18.01 -21.82
C ILE A 335 20.63 -17.37 -20.77
N PRO A 336 19.46 -17.95 -20.44
CA PRO A 336 18.56 -17.37 -19.45
C PRO A 336 19.16 -17.38 -18.02
N LEU A 337 18.82 -16.37 -17.21
CA LEU A 337 19.23 -16.31 -15.80
C LEU A 337 18.63 -17.48 -15.01
N THR A 338 19.50 -18.23 -14.31
CA THR A 338 19.10 -19.34 -13.43
C THR A 338 18.48 -18.83 -12.13
N ASN A 339 17.74 -19.69 -11.42
CA ASN A 339 17.08 -19.32 -10.16
C ASN A 339 18.07 -18.79 -9.09
N ASP A 340 19.28 -19.33 -9.02
CA ASP A 340 20.28 -18.91 -8.02
C ASP A 340 20.84 -17.51 -8.33
N VAL A 341 21.09 -17.22 -9.62
CA VAL A 341 21.50 -15.89 -10.08
C VAL A 341 20.37 -14.90 -9.87
N ILE A 342 19.11 -15.29 -10.13
CA ILE A 342 17.92 -14.46 -9.90
C ILE A 342 17.81 -14.05 -8.42
N LEU A 343 18.04 -14.97 -7.47
CA LEU A 343 17.98 -14.64 -6.03
C LEU A 343 19.04 -13.61 -5.64
N LYS A 344 20.27 -13.78 -6.13
CA LYS A 344 21.37 -12.81 -5.89
C LYS A 344 21.07 -11.46 -6.55
N ALA A 345 20.54 -11.46 -7.77
CA ALA A 345 20.14 -10.26 -8.48
C ALA A 345 19.00 -9.52 -7.77
N LEU A 346 17.97 -10.22 -7.30
CA LEU A 346 16.89 -9.62 -6.50
C LEU A 346 17.42 -8.99 -5.22
N LEU A 347 18.34 -9.64 -4.52
CA LEU A 347 18.97 -9.10 -3.32
C LEU A 347 19.72 -7.80 -3.64
N LEU A 348 20.56 -7.80 -4.68
CA LEU A 348 21.29 -6.63 -5.15
C LEU A 348 20.34 -5.48 -5.53
N LEU A 349 19.32 -5.76 -6.34
CA LEU A 349 18.35 -4.76 -6.82
C LEU A 349 17.52 -4.17 -5.67
N ARG A 350 17.18 -4.95 -4.63
CA ARG A 350 16.50 -4.46 -3.42
C ARG A 350 17.40 -3.53 -2.61
N VAL A 351 18.66 -3.91 -2.41
CA VAL A 351 19.64 -3.05 -1.71
C VAL A 351 19.87 -1.77 -2.49
N LEU A 352 20.05 -1.82 -3.81
CA LEU A 352 20.24 -0.63 -4.65
C LEU A 352 19.02 0.28 -4.67
N ALA A 353 17.81 -0.28 -4.74
CA ALA A 353 16.58 0.49 -4.65
C ALA A 353 16.45 1.19 -3.28
N ALA A 354 16.80 0.49 -2.19
CA ALA A 354 16.82 1.05 -0.84
C ALA A 354 17.91 2.13 -0.67
N MET A 355 19.11 1.93 -1.22
CA MET A 355 20.19 2.93 -1.27
C MET A 355 19.73 4.18 -2.02
N ARG A 356 19.06 4.00 -3.16
CA ARG A 356 18.52 5.13 -3.91
C ARG A 356 17.41 5.85 -3.14
N GLY A 357 16.47 5.10 -2.54
CA GLY A 357 15.31 5.67 -1.85
C GLY A 357 15.65 6.36 -0.52
N PHE A 358 16.50 5.74 0.31
CA PHE A 358 16.80 6.25 1.66
C PHE A 358 18.08 7.07 1.74
N VAL A 359 19.12 6.72 0.97
CA VAL A 359 20.43 7.40 0.98
C VAL A 359 20.53 8.47 -0.11
N ASN A 360 19.67 8.42 -1.13
CA ASN A 360 19.78 9.24 -2.35
C ASN A 360 21.06 8.95 -3.15
N TYR A 361 21.58 7.73 -3.05
CA TYR A 361 22.74 7.28 -3.82
C TYR A 361 22.51 7.48 -5.32
N ILE A 362 23.52 7.96 -6.03
CA ILE A 362 23.49 8.20 -7.48
C ILE A 362 24.25 7.05 -8.14
N PHE A 363 23.62 6.35 -9.08
CA PHE A 363 24.26 5.22 -9.74
C PHE A 363 25.34 5.74 -10.71
N PRO A 364 26.59 5.26 -10.61
CA PRO A 364 27.62 5.54 -11.61
C PRO A 364 27.19 5.05 -13.00
N PRO A 365 27.67 5.66 -14.11
CA PRO A 365 27.26 5.29 -15.46
C PRO A 365 27.58 3.84 -15.83
N THR A 366 28.68 3.29 -15.30
CA THR A 366 29.05 1.89 -15.46
C THR A 366 28.05 0.95 -14.76
N LEU A 367 27.58 1.35 -13.58
CA LEU A 367 26.58 0.57 -12.83
C LEU A 367 25.21 0.65 -13.52
N SER A 368 24.79 1.84 -13.98
CA SER A 368 23.49 2.01 -14.63
C SER A 368 23.38 1.20 -15.92
N SER A 369 24.44 1.10 -16.72
CA SER A 369 24.44 0.28 -17.94
C SER A 369 24.37 -1.22 -17.63
N GLN A 370 25.14 -1.69 -16.66
CA GLN A 370 25.09 -3.09 -16.20
C GLN A 370 23.71 -3.46 -15.63
N LEU A 371 23.12 -2.58 -14.82
CA LEU A 371 21.79 -2.80 -14.25
C LEU A 371 20.71 -2.85 -15.34
N LEU A 372 20.79 -1.99 -16.36
CA LEU A 372 19.84 -2.02 -17.47
C LEU A 372 19.90 -3.37 -18.22
N THR A 373 21.11 -3.86 -18.50
CA THR A 373 21.33 -5.18 -19.10
C THR A 373 20.79 -6.31 -18.22
N LEU A 374 21.05 -6.25 -16.91
CA LEU A 374 20.58 -7.25 -15.95
C LEU A 374 19.05 -7.26 -15.83
N LEU A 375 18.41 -6.09 -15.73
CA LEU A 375 16.95 -5.93 -15.61
C LEU A 375 16.21 -6.40 -16.86
N THR A 376 16.79 -6.23 -18.04
CA THR A 376 16.21 -6.62 -19.34
C THR A 376 16.67 -8.00 -19.83
N HIS A 377 17.44 -8.73 -19.03
CA HIS A 377 17.94 -10.05 -19.39
C HIS A 377 16.81 -11.10 -19.46
N LYS A 378 16.97 -12.11 -20.33
CA LYS A 378 16.07 -13.27 -20.36
C LYS A 378 16.20 -14.07 -19.07
N THR A 379 15.07 -14.45 -18.48
CA THR A 379 14.99 -15.34 -17.31
C THR A 379 14.47 -16.72 -17.70
N VAL A 380 14.73 -17.72 -16.85
CA VAL A 380 14.06 -19.02 -16.93
C VAL A 380 12.57 -18.86 -16.61
N ASP A 381 11.72 -19.63 -17.29
CA ASP A 381 10.27 -19.68 -17.05
C ASP A 381 9.96 -20.39 -15.72
N SER A 382 10.21 -19.69 -14.60
CA SER A 382 9.93 -20.14 -13.24
C SER A 382 9.09 -19.10 -12.48
N GLU A 383 8.51 -19.48 -11.34
CA GLU A 383 7.81 -18.55 -10.45
C GLU A 383 8.75 -17.41 -9.99
N ARG A 384 10.00 -17.76 -9.65
CA ARG A 384 11.05 -16.79 -9.27
C ARG A 384 11.43 -15.87 -10.43
N GLY A 385 11.51 -16.41 -11.64
CA GLY A 385 11.69 -15.62 -12.86
C GLY A 385 10.56 -14.62 -13.07
N SER A 386 9.31 -15.02 -12.78
CA SER A 386 8.16 -14.12 -12.85
C SER A 386 8.21 -13.01 -11.79
N GLN A 387 8.56 -13.35 -10.54
CA GLN A 387 8.76 -12.35 -9.48
C GLN A 387 9.88 -11.37 -9.82
N TYR A 388 10.97 -11.86 -10.44
CA TYR A 388 12.05 -11.03 -10.94
C TYR A 388 11.57 -10.06 -12.01
N ILE A 389 10.82 -10.52 -13.02
CA ILE A 389 10.28 -9.66 -14.07
C ILE A 389 9.37 -8.58 -13.46
N THR A 390 8.50 -8.93 -12.52
CA THR A 390 7.62 -7.96 -11.83
C THR A 390 8.43 -6.92 -11.06
N TYR A 391 9.48 -7.33 -10.36
CA TYR A 391 10.36 -6.41 -9.64
C TYR A 391 11.16 -5.53 -10.60
N SER A 392 11.67 -6.08 -11.70
CA SER A 392 12.39 -5.35 -12.74
C SER A 392 11.51 -4.30 -13.42
N LEU A 393 10.24 -4.63 -13.71
CA LEU A 393 9.23 -3.67 -14.17
C LEU A 393 9.08 -2.51 -13.19
N ALA A 394 8.92 -2.82 -11.90
CA ALA A 394 8.77 -1.81 -10.87
C ALA A 394 10.03 -0.92 -10.74
N PHE A 395 11.22 -1.53 -10.84
CA PHE A 395 12.50 -0.83 -10.75
C PHE A 395 12.70 0.12 -11.94
N LEU A 396 12.46 -0.36 -13.16
CA LEU A 396 12.56 0.46 -14.38
C LEU A 396 11.59 1.65 -14.34
N ILE A 397 10.34 1.41 -13.91
CA ILE A 397 9.33 2.47 -13.82
C ILE A 397 9.70 3.47 -12.72
N GLY A 398 10.03 2.99 -11.53
CA GLY A 398 10.22 3.82 -10.35
C GLY A 398 11.56 4.55 -10.27
N LEU A 399 12.63 3.98 -10.82
CA LEU A 399 13.99 4.49 -10.70
C LEU A 399 14.60 4.90 -12.05
N ARG A 400 13.76 5.19 -13.06
CA ARG A 400 14.18 5.59 -14.41
C ARG A 400 15.26 6.68 -14.42
N SER A 401 15.08 7.74 -13.63
CA SER A 401 16.01 8.87 -13.59
C SER A 401 17.42 8.48 -13.13
N SER A 402 17.56 7.39 -12.37
CA SER A 402 18.83 6.88 -11.88
C SER A 402 19.54 5.97 -12.87
N LEU A 403 18.83 5.52 -13.90
CA LEU A 403 19.38 4.72 -14.99
C LEU A 403 19.80 5.59 -16.18
N GLN A 404 19.46 6.89 -16.18
CA GLN A 404 19.86 7.84 -17.21
C GLN A 404 21.30 8.32 -16.98
N VAL A 405 22.10 8.31 -18.04
CA VAL A 405 23.46 8.87 -18.06
C VAL A 405 23.37 10.41 -18.15
N PRO A 406 24.21 11.18 -17.41
CA PRO A 406 24.18 12.64 -17.45
C PRO A 406 24.38 13.24 -18.86
N GLN A 407 23.71 14.37 -19.11
CA GLN A 407 23.67 15.07 -20.41
C GLN A 407 25.04 15.50 -20.96
N ASP A 408 26.05 15.69 -20.12
CA ASP A 408 27.40 16.13 -20.53
C ASP A 408 28.14 15.08 -21.38
N VAL A 409 27.72 13.81 -21.34
CA VAL A 409 28.28 12.72 -22.16
C VAL A 409 27.46 12.46 -23.45
N ILE A 410 26.22 12.98 -23.51
CA ILE A 410 25.25 12.72 -24.60
C ILE A 410 25.67 13.38 -25.92
N VAL A 411 26.50 14.43 -25.88
CA VAL A 411 26.99 15.12 -27.09
C VAL A 411 27.92 14.23 -27.94
N ARG A 412 28.49 13.15 -27.37
CA ARG A 412 29.44 12.28 -28.10
C ARG A 412 28.87 10.93 -28.55
N THR A 413 27.72 10.49 -28.01
CA THR A 413 27.08 9.23 -28.40
C THR A 413 25.56 9.39 -28.24
N GLY A 414 24.78 9.17 -29.29
CA GLY A 414 23.33 9.39 -29.35
C GLY A 414 22.47 8.43 -28.49
N SER A 415 22.83 8.23 -27.22
CA SER A 415 22.48 7.07 -26.39
C SER A 415 21.18 7.16 -25.57
N SER A 416 20.52 8.33 -25.48
CA SER A 416 19.26 8.44 -24.72
C SER A 416 18.10 7.66 -25.35
N SER A 417 18.07 7.54 -26.68
CA SER A 417 17.05 6.76 -27.39
C SER A 417 17.27 5.25 -27.28
N ASP A 418 18.52 4.82 -27.10
CA ASP A 418 18.89 3.41 -27.12
C ASP A 418 18.44 2.67 -25.85
N ILE A 419 18.50 3.34 -24.69
CA ILE A 419 18.02 2.81 -23.41
C ILE A 419 16.50 2.57 -23.46
N GLU A 420 15.75 3.55 -23.99
CA GLU A 420 14.29 3.44 -24.11
C GLU A 420 13.91 2.35 -25.12
N ASN A 421 14.62 2.27 -26.25
CA ASN A 421 14.41 1.22 -27.25
C ASN A 421 14.69 -0.18 -26.67
N GLN A 422 15.75 -0.37 -25.89
CA GLN A 422 16.06 -1.65 -25.25
C GLN A 422 14.92 -2.11 -24.32
N ILE A 423 14.40 -1.20 -23.50
CA ILE A 423 13.27 -1.48 -22.61
C ILE A 423 12.02 -1.82 -23.43
N VAL A 424 11.72 -1.06 -24.48
CA VAL A 424 10.56 -1.31 -25.35
C VAL A 424 10.64 -2.68 -25.99
N VAL A 425 11.79 -3.04 -26.56
CA VAL A 425 12.03 -4.37 -27.16
C VAL A 425 11.85 -5.48 -26.11
N TRP A 426 12.34 -5.28 -24.89
CA TRP A 426 12.13 -6.23 -23.79
C TRP A 426 10.66 -6.37 -23.42
N LEU A 427 9.93 -5.26 -23.25
CA LEU A 427 8.49 -5.27 -22.93
C LEU A 427 7.66 -5.93 -24.05
N GLN A 428 7.93 -5.60 -25.31
CA GLN A 428 7.32 -6.27 -26.47
C GLN A 428 7.64 -7.77 -26.49
N GLY A 429 8.87 -8.16 -26.12
CA GLY A 429 9.26 -9.55 -25.95
C GLY A 429 8.46 -10.27 -24.86
N LEU A 430 8.19 -9.62 -23.72
CA LEU A 430 7.34 -10.17 -22.65
C LEU A 430 5.89 -10.33 -23.10
N ILE A 431 5.38 -9.38 -23.88
CA ILE A 431 4.03 -9.41 -24.45
C ILE A 431 3.88 -10.54 -25.46
N ASN A 432 4.84 -10.70 -26.39
CA ASN A 432 4.83 -11.78 -27.38
C ASN A 432 4.90 -13.18 -26.73
N ARG A 433 5.51 -13.29 -25.55
CA ARG A 433 5.48 -14.53 -24.76
C ARG A 433 4.10 -14.84 -24.16
N GLN A 434 3.23 -13.84 -23.99
CA GLN A 434 1.87 -14.01 -23.46
C GLN A 434 0.89 -14.48 -24.55
N THR A 435 1.13 -14.14 -25.81
CA THR A 435 0.21 -14.43 -26.93
C THR A 435 0.42 -15.80 -27.58
N HIS A 436 1.49 -16.53 -27.24
CA HIS A 436 1.76 -17.88 -27.76
C HIS A 436 0.92 -18.94 -27.03
N VAL A 437 -0.38 -18.92 -27.30
CA VAL A 437 -1.32 -20.03 -27.03
C VAL A 437 -1.16 -21.08 -28.16
N PRO A 438 -1.26 -22.41 -27.91
CA PRO A 438 -1.02 -23.44 -28.92
C PRO A 438 -1.92 -23.29 -30.17
N PRO A 439 -1.53 -23.84 -31.34
CA PRO A 439 -2.28 -23.68 -32.58
C PRO A 439 -3.66 -24.32 -32.51
N ALA A 440 -4.58 -23.70 -33.24
CA ALA A 440 -6.00 -23.97 -33.39
C ALA A 440 -6.38 -25.46 -33.39
N GLY A 441 -7.31 -25.85 -32.49
CA GLY A 441 -7.89 -27.19 -32.50
C GLY A 441 -8.85 -27.56 -31.37
N LEU A 442 -9.22 -26.66 -30.44
CA LEU A 442 -10.10 -27.01 -29.32
C LEU A 442 -11.25 -26.00 -29.15
N SER A 443 -12.41 -26.54 -28.82
CA SER A 443 -13.75 -25.93 -28.91
C SER A 443 -14.02 -24.79 -27.91
N ASN A 444 -14.97 -23.94 -28.30
CA ASN A 444 -15.34 -22.65 -27.69
C ASN A 444 -15.76 -22.66 -26.21
N GLU A 445 -15.87 -23.81 -25.54
CA GLU A 445 -16.22 -23.87 -24.11
C GLU A 445 -14.99 -23.83 -23.18
N GLN A 446 -13.79 -24.00 -23.71
CA GLN A 446 -12.54 -23.89 -22.93
C GLN A 446 -11.88 -22.51 -23.01
N HIS A 447 -12.37 -21.62 -23.87
CA HIS A 447 -11.85 -20.24 -23.98
C HIS A 447 -12.21 -19.35 -22.78
N SER A 448 -13.35 -19.61 -22.11
CA SER A 448 -13.73 -18.96 -20.86
C SER A 448 -12.90 -19.44 -19.67
N ILE A 449 -12.27 -20.62 -19.79
CA ILE A 449 -11.44 -21.21 -18.75
C ILE A 449 -10.00 -20.68 -18.79
N ILE A 450 -9.53 -20.08 -19.90
CA ILE A 450 -8.16 -19.56 -20.01
C ILE A 450 -7.91 -18.36 -19.07
N LEU A 451 -8.95 -17.62 -18.67
CA LEU A 451 -8.86 -16.56 -17.65
C LEU A 451 -9.08 -17.09 -16.21
N ASN A 452 -9.60 -18.31 -16.04
CA ASN A 452 -9.85 -18.94 -14.74
C ASN A 452 -8.89 -20.09 -14.41
N THR A 453 -7.96 -20.45 -15.31
CA THR A 453 -6.87 -21.37 -14.99
C THR A 453 -5.66 -20.60 -14.45
N PRO A 454 -5.18 -20.92 -13.23
CA PRO A 454 -4.00 -20.32 -12.62
C PRO A 454 -2.73 -20.90 -13.26
N ASN A 455 -2.58 -20.76 -14.59
CA ASN A 455 -1.32 -21.04 -15.28
C ASN A 455 -0.49 -19.73 -15.39
N ASN A 456 -0.16 -19.23 -14.20
CA ASN A 456 1.17 -18.95 -13.68
C ASN A 456 2.13 -18.03 -14.46
N ARG A 457 1.72 -16.78 -14.69
CA ARG A 457 2.68 -15.67 -14.89
C ARG A 457 2.22 -14.39 -14.18
N PRO A 458 2.51 -14.20 -12.87
CA PRO A 458 2.05 -13.04 -12.08
C PRO A 458 2.53 -11.68 -12.63
N TYR A 459 3.59 -11.67 -13.44
CA TYR A 459 4.05 -10.46 -14.11
C TYR A 459 3.10 -10.00 -15.23
N ALA A 460 2.33 -10.90 -15.86
CA ALA A 460 1.42 -10.57 -16.95
C ALA A 460 0.22 -9.76 -16.44
N GLU A 461 -0.35 -10.16 -15.31
CA GLU A 461 -1.40 -9.42 -14.61
C GLU A 461 -0.91 -8.03 -14.20
N THR A 462 0.29 -7.95 -13.62
CA THR A 462 0.90 -6.68 -13.21
C THR A 462 1.14 -5.76 -14.42
N LEU A 463 1.62 -6.32 -15.54
CA LEU A 463 1.88 -5.58 -16.77
C LEU A 463 0.57 -5.04 -17.40
N LEU A 464 -0.47 -5.88 -17.43
CA LEU A 464 -1.80 -5.48 -17.91
C LEU A 464 -2.41 -4.40 -17.01
N LEU A 465 -2.33 -4.57 -15.68
CA LEU A 465 -2.76 -3.59 -14.69
C LEU A 465 -2.05 -2.24 -14.90
N LEU A 466 -0.73 -2.25 -15.10
CA LEU A 466 0.03 -1.04 -15.40
C LEU A 466 -0.41 -0.40 -16.72
N ALA A 467 -0.58 -1.18 -17.80
CA ALA A 467 -1.04 -0.70 -19.09
C ALA A 467 -2.39 0.03 -18.97
N ILE A 468 -3.33 -0.61 -18.29
CA ILE A 468 -4.64 -0.06 -17.95
C ILE A 468 -4.53 1.25 -17.14
N LEU A 469 -3.71 1.27 -16.08
CA LEU A 469 -3.57 2.43 -15.21
C LEU A 469 -2.93 3.64 -15.94
N PHE A 470 -1.96 3.38 -16.82
CA PHE A 470 -1.36 4.42 -17.67
C PHE A 470 -2.37 5.00 -18.68
N HIS A 471 -3.26 4.16 -19.23
CA HIS A 471 -4.32 4.60 -20.14
C HIS A 471 -5.42 5.39 -19.44
N THR A 472 -5.82 4.97 -18.24
CA THR A 472 -6.83 5.66 -17.41
C THR A 472 -6.30 6.92 -16.73
N ASN A 473 -5.00 7.24 -16.92
CA ASN A 473 -4.32 8.41 -16.38
C ASN A 473 -4.47 8.54 -14.85
N GLN A 474 -4.28 7.44 -14.14
CA GLN A 474 -4.38 7.36 -12.68
C GLN A 474 -2.98 7.21 -12.06
N PRO A 475 -2.20 8.30 -11.88
CA PRO A 475 -0.83 8.21 -11.38
C PRO A 475 -0.75 7.72 -9.92
N GLY A 476 -1.77 7.98 -9.08
CA GLY A 476 -1.81 7.56 -7.68
C GLY A 476 -1.73 6.03 -7.51
N PRO A 477 -2.68 5.26 -8.05
CA PRO A 477 -2.62 3.79 -7.99
C PRO A 477 -1.35 3.20 -8.62
N ILE A 478 -0.79 3.83 -9.66
CA ILE A 478 0.53 3.42 -10.22
C ILE A 478 1.62 3.63 -9.18
N THR A 479 1.66 4.80 -8.53
CA THR A 479 2.66 5.09 -7.51
C THR A 479 2.58 4.14 -6.32
N ASP A 480 1.36 3.77 -5.90
CA ASP A 480 1.14 2.81 -4.81
C ASP A 480 1.56 1.39 -5.22
N LEU A 481 1.17 0.94 -6.42
CA LEU A 481 1.57 -0.36 -6.95
C LEU A 481 3.09 -0.50 -7.01
N ILE A 482 3.77 0.48 -7.60
CA ILE A 482 5.24 0.47 -7.73
C ILE A 482 5.91 0.55 -6.37
N SER A 483 5.38 1.37 -5.45
CA SER A 483 5.92 1.47 -4.09
C SER A 483 5.78 0.17 -3.31
N ASN A 484 4.66 -0.55 -3.48
CA ASN A 484 4.43 -1.86 -2.87
C ASN A 484 5.36 -2.93 -3.46
N LEU A 485 5.56 -2.95 -4.78
CA LEU A 485 6.46 -3.90 -5.44
C LEU A 485 7.93 -3.69 -5.08
N LEU A 486 8.37 -2.44 -4.92
CA LEU A 486 9.74 -2.10 -4.51
C LEU A 486 9.94 -2.17 -2.99
N GLY A 487 8.88 -2.11 -2.18
CA GLY A 487 8.94 -2.02 -0.72
C GLY A 487 9.42 -0.66 -0.21
N LEU A 488 9.27 0.41 -1.00
CA LEU A 488 9.79 1.75 -0.72
C LEU A 488 8.93 2.83 -1.37
N ARG A 489 8.78 3.96 -0.67
CA ARG A 489 8.08 5.13 -1.20
C ARG A 489 9.08 6.07 -1.85
N ILE A 490 8.94 6.32 -3.15
CA ILE A 490 9.83 7.21 -3.92
C ILE A 490 9.16 8.59 -4.03
N PRO A 491 9.71 9.65 -3.43
CA PRO A 491 9.10 10.99 -3.45
C PRO A 491 8.92 11.60 -4.85
N SER A 492 9.74 11.18 -5.83
CA SER A 492 9.72 11.68 -7.22
C SER A 492 8.94 10.80 -8.20
N LEU A 493 8.24 9.76 -7.72
CA LEU A 493 7.63 8.72 -8.54
C LEU A 493 6.57 9.25 -9.52
N GLY A 494 5.83 10.30 -9.14
CA GLY A 494 4.83 10.90 -10.02
C GLY A 494 5.43 11.48 -11.32
N ARG A 495 6.66 12.03 -11.27
CA ARG A 495 7.33 12.59 -12.45
C ARG A 495 7.79 11.49 -13.41
N THR A 496 8.35 10.40 -12.88
CA THR A 496 8.78 9.26 -13.68
C THR A 496 7.60 8.54 -14.33
N VAL A 497 6.49 8.37 -13.60
CA VAL A 497 5.24 7.75 -14.11
C VAL A 497 4.72 8.50 -15.34
N ASN A 498 4.72 9.83 -15.33
CA ASN A 498 4.32 10.62 -16.50
C ASN A 498 5.24 10.40 -17.72
N GLY A 499 6.55 10.28 -17.51
CA GLY A 499 7.51 9.96 -18.57
C GLY A 499 7.34 8.54 -19.14
N TRP A 500 6.87 7.60 -18.33
CA TRP A 500 6.55 6.23 -18.76
C TRP A 500 5.21 6.11 -19.48
N ARG A 501 4.24 6.99 -19.18
CA ARG A 501 2.94 7.00 -19.86
C ARG A 501 3.09 7.07 -21.38
N LYS A 502 3.93 7.98 -21.90
CA LYS A 502 4.15 8.09 -23.36
C LYS A 502 4.70 6.79 -23.95
N ILE A 503 5.67 6.16 -23.29
CA ILE A 503 6.27 4.89 -23.73
C ILE A 503 5.21 3.77 -23.72
N PHE A 504 4.48 3.62 -22.62
CA PHE A 504 3.46 2.57 -22.52
C PHE A 504 2.34 2.74 -23.57
N LEU A 505 1.85 3.96 -23.79
CA LEU A 505 0.77 4.24 -24.74
C LEU A 505 1.20 4.17 -26.22
N GLN A 506 2.45 4.54 -26.54
CA GLN A 506 2.89 4.74 -27.93
C GLN A 506 3.80 3.63 -28.46
N SER A 507 4.58 2.97 -27.61
CA SER A 507 5.61 2.01 -28.08
C SER A 507 5.46 0.59 -27.54
N VAL A 508 4.80 0.39 -26.39
CA VAL A 508 4.70 -0.94 -25.75
C VAL A 508 3.31 -1.54 -25.93
N PHE A 509 2.26 -0.80 -25.55
CA PHE A 509 0.88 -1.21 -25.71
C PHE A 509 0.16 -0.21 -26.61
N THR A 510 -0.07 -0.60 -27.86
CA THR A 510 -0.90 0.21 -28.75
C THR A 510 -2.31 0.31 -28.18
N GLU A 511 -2.97 1.43 -28.45
CA GLU A 511 -4.40 1.62 -28.12
C GLU A 511 -5.26 0.46 -28.66
N SER A 512 -4.87 -0.14 -29.80
CA SER A 512 -5.51 -1.33 -30.38
C SER A 512 -5.37 -2.60 -29.54
N MET A 513 -4.18 -2.85 -29.00
CA MET A 513 -3.92 -4.04 -28.19
C MET A 513 -4.69 -3.98 -26.88
N ILE A 514 -4.70 -2.81 -26.22
CA ILE A 514 -5.44 -2.62 -24.98
C ILE A 514 -6.95 -2.65 -25.22
N ALA A 515 -7.45 -2.05 -26.30
CA ALA A 515 -8.86 -2.13 -26.63
C ALA A 515 -9.29 -3.60 -26.83
N SER A 516 -8.47 -4.42 -27.49
CA SER A 516 -8.75 -5.85 -27.68
C SER A 516 -8.76 -6.61 -26.35
N GLN A 517 -7.86 -6.28 -25.42
CA GLN A 517 -7.80 -6.89 -24.10
C GLN A 517 -8.97 -6.44 -23.21
N VAL A 518 -9.30 -5.15 -23.18
CA VAL A 518 -10.41 -4.61 -22.37
C VAL A 518 -11.76 -5.15 -22.84
N ALA A 519 -11.96 -5.35 -24.14
CA ALA A 519 -13.16 -6.01 -24.66
C ALA A 519 -13.34 -7.45 -24.15
N ARG A 520 -12.27 -8.09 -23.67
CA ARG A 520 -12.27 -9.46 -23.10
C ARG A 520 -12.22 -9.49 -21.57
N VAL A 521 -12.14 -8.33 -20.90
CA VAL A 521 -12.09 -8.26 -19.43
C VAL A 521 -13.43 -8.73 -18.86
N PRO A 522 -13.45 -9.59 -17.82
CA PRO A 522 -14.68 -10.07 -17.22
C PRO A 522 -15.52 -8.91 -16.67
N ILE A 523 -16.83 -9.10 -16.73
CA ILE A 523 -17.80 -8.18 -16.11
C ILE A 523 -17.55 -8.15 -14.60
N THR A 524 -17.62 -6.96 -14.00
CA THR A 524 -17.51 -6.79 -12.54
C THR A 524 -18.84 -7.15 -11.89
N PRO A 525 -18.92 -8.24 -11.09
CA PRO A 525 -20.16 -8.65 -10.42
C PRO A 525 -20.52 -7.68 -9.29
N LEU A 526 -21.82 -7.47 -9.07
CA LEU A 526 -22.37 -6.64 -7.96
C LEU A 526 -21.76 -5.24 -7.87
N LEU A 527 -21.59 -4.58 -9.03
CA LEU A 527 -20.97 -3.26 -9.11
C LEU A 527 -21.78 -2.22 -8.33
N ASN A 528 -21.17 -1.63 -7.31
CA ASN A 528 -21.76 -0.58 -6.48
C ASN A 528 -20.73 0.53 -6.15
N ARG A 529 -21.18 1.63 -5.52
CA ARG A 529 -20.35 2.78 -5.11
C ARG A 529 -19.26 2.42 -4.08
N SER A 530 -19.42 1.34 -3.32
CA SER A 530 -18.51 0.96 -2.24
C SER A 530 -17.32 0.10 -2.68
N LEU A 531 -17.31 -0.37 -3.93
CA LEU A 531 -16.19 -1.14 -4.47
C LEU A 531 -14.94 -0.25 -4.61
N SER A 532 -13.84 -0.67 -3.95
CA SER A 532 -12.55 0.03 -4.00
C SER A 532 -11.86 -0.06 -5.35
N THR A 533 -12.16 -1.10 -6.15
CA THR A 533 -11.56 -1.35 -7.47
C THR A 533 -12.58 -1.18 -8.59
N HIS A 534 -12.54 -0.05 -9.29
CA HIS A 534 -13.42 0.30 -10.42
C HIS A 534 -12.66 0.38 -11.76
N LEU A 535 -11.50 -0.26 -11.80
CA LEU A 535 -10.54 -0.11 -12.88
C LEU A 535 -11.04 -0.61 -14.24
N PRO A 536 -11.71 -1.79 -14.37
CA PRO A 536 -12.29 -2.23 -15.65
C PRO A 536 -13.29 -1.24 -16.24
N ILE A 537 -14.16 -0.66 -15.40
CA ILE A 537 -15.19 0.29 -15.80
C ILE A 537 -14.56 1.60 -16.26
N GLN A 538 -13.55 2.07 -15.54
CA GLN A 538 -12.81 3.26 -15.92
C GLN A 538 -12.04 3.08 -17.23
N CYS A 539 -11.48 1.89 -17.48
CA CYS A 539 -10.84 1.55 -18.76
C CYS A 539 -11.82 1.61 -19.91
N ALA A 540 -12.95 0.91 -19.77
CA ALA A 540 -13.98 0.89 -20.79
C ALA A 540 -14.47 2.31 -21.08
N LEU A 541 -14.75 3.11 -20.05
CA LEU A 541 -15.15 4.52 -20.19
C LEU A 541 -14.09 5.35 -20.95
N GLN A 542 -12.82 5.21 -20.60
CA GLN A 542 -11.75 5.99 -21.21
C GLN A 542 -11.52 5.60 -22.67
N LEU A 543 -11.59 4.31 -23.00
CA LEU A 543 -11.45 3.80 -24.37
C LEU A 543 -12.66 4.15 -25.24
N LEU A 544 -13.87 4.23 -24.65
CA LEU A 544 -15.05 4.74 -25.33
C LEU A 544 -14.88 6.23 -25.66
N LYS A 545 -14.44 7.05 -24.69
CA LYS A 545 -14.14 8.47 -24.89
C LYS A 545 -13.05 8.74 -25.93
N SER A 546 -12.06 7.86 -26.09
CA SER A 546 -11.02 7.98 -27.12
C SER A 546 -11.40 7.39 -28.49
N HIS A 547 -12.62 6.85 -28.61
CA HIS A 547 -13.12 6.10 -29.76
C HIS A 547 -12.21 4.91 -30.15
N ALA A 548 -11.46 4.34 -29.20
CA ALA A 548 -10.54 3.23 -29.44
C ALA A 548 -11.23 2.00 -30.04
N PHE A 549 -12.41 1.64 -29.52
CA PHE A 549 -13.15 0.49 -30.01
C PHE A 549 -13.62 0.67 -31.46
N ALA A 550 -13.98 1.90 -31.87
CA ALA A 550 -14.41 2.21 -33.23
C ALA A 550 -13.25 2.08 -34.21
N LYS A 551 -12.11 2.70 -33.88
CA LYS A 551 -10.88 2.64 -34.70
C LYS A 551 -10.42 1.20 -34.93
N ASN A 552 -10.64 0.33 -33.95
CA ASN A 552 -10.18 -1.06 -33.97
C ASN A 552 -11.26 -2.09 -34.34
N LYS A 553 -12.48 -1.64 -34.71
CA LYS A 553 -13.62 -2.50 -35.06
C LYS A 553 -13.95 -3.56 -34.00
N LEU A 554 -13.92 -3.16 -32.73
CA LEU A 554 -14.22 -4.04 -31.60
C LEU A 554 -15.64 -3.81 -31.10
N GLU A 555 -16.38 -4.90 -30.88
CA GLU A 555 -17.72 -4.87 -30.31
C GLU A 555 -17.64 -4.83 -28.77
N ILE A 556 -18.31 -3.86 -28.15
CA ILE A 556 -18.32 -3.64 -26.69
C ILE A 556 -19.74 -3.73 -26.10
N LYS A 557 -20.76 -3.80 -26.95
CA LYS A 557 -22.18 -3.79 -26.60
C LYS A 557 -22.51 -4.88 -25.56
N ASP A 558 -22.13 -6.13 -25.84
CA ASP A 558 -22.47 -7.27 -24.98
C ASP A 558 -21.81 -7.16 -23.59
N TRP A 559 -20.59 -6.63 -23.55
CA TRP A 559 -19.90 -6.35 -22.29
C TRP A 559 -20.63 -5.26 -21.48
N LEU A 560 -21.05 -4.16 -22.13
CA LEU A 560 -21.81 -3.09 -21.48
C LEU A 560 -23.14 -3.60 -20.93
N VAL A 561 -23.91 -4.34 -21.74
CA VAL A 561 -25.18 -4.93 -21.33
C VAL A 561 -24.97 -5.87 -20.13
N GLY A 562 -23.94 -6.71 -20.19
CA GLY A 562 -23.56 -7.58 -19.08
C GLY A 562 -23.18 -6.82 -17.82
N GLN A 563 -22.43 -5.71 -17.94
CA GLN A 563 -22.03 -4.87 -16.81
C GLN A 563 -23.20 -4.12 -16.18
N ILE A 564 -24.16 -3.63 -16.97
CA ILE A 564 -25.39 -3.00 -16.47
C ILE A 564 -26.21 -4.03 -15.66
N ARG A 565 -26.36 -5.25 -16.16
CA ARG A 565 -27.10 -6.34 -15.48
C ARG A 565 -26.52 -6.71 -14.11
N GLN A 566 -25.22 -6.52 -13.91
CA GLN A 566 -24.52 -6.85 -12.67
C GLN A 566 -24.36 -5.64 -11.73
N SER A 567 -24.97 -4.50 -12.05
CA SER A 567 -24.90 -3.28 -11.22
C SER A 567 -25.98 -3.29 -10.15
N VAL A 568 -25.61 -2.86 -8.93
CA VAL A 568 -26.43 -2.95 -7.71
C VAL A 568 -26.36 -1.62 -6.95
N ARG A 569 -27.37 -1.32 -6.14
CA ARG A 569 -27.39 -0.15 -5.26
C ARG A 569 -26.42 -0.29 -4.06
N PRO A 570 -25.76 0.79 -3.61
CA PRO A 570 -25.78 2.16 -4.15
C PRO A 570 -25.05 2.25 -5.50
N MET A 571 -25.64 2.96 -6.46
CA MET A 571 -25.16 2.98 -7.84
C MET A 571 -23.76 3.61 -7.97
N HIS A 572 -22.89 2.98 -8.76
CA HIS A 572 -21.56 3.47 -9.05
C HIS A 572 -21.59 4.76 -9.91
N PRO A 573 -20.85 5.83 -9.54
CA PRO A 573 -20.97 7.15 -10.16
C PRO A 573 -20.52 7.23 -11.63
N LEU A 574 -19.65 6.33 -12.09
CA LEU A 574 -19.19 6.30 -13.48
C LEU A 574 -20.16 5.62 -14.46
N LEU A 575 -21.23 4.97 -13.98
CA LEU A 575 -22.15 4.22 -14.83
C LEU A 575 -22.94 5.10 -15.82
N PRO A 576 -23.51 6.26 -15.41
CA PRO A 576 -24.14 7.18 -16.36
C PRO A 576 -23.16 7.63 -17.45
N ASP A 577 -21.95 8.04 -17.09
CA ASP A 577 -20.94 8.50 -18.04
C ASP A 577 -20.49 7.38 -19.00
N LEU A 578 -20.47 6.12 -18.55
CA LEU A 578 -20.18 4.94 -19.37
C LEU A 578 -21.28 4.72 -20.42
N VAL A 579 -22.54 4.83 -20.02
CA VAL A 579 -23.70 4.73 -20.91
C VAL A 579 -23.65 5.84 -21.96
N GLU A 580 -23.46 7.08 -21.55
CA GLU A 580 -23.35 8.23 -22.47
C GLU A 580 -22.20 8.05 -23.47
N ALA A 581 -21.00 7.67 -22.99
CA ALA A 581 -19.83 7.47 -23.85
C ALA A 581 -20.04 6.35 -24.88
N HIS A 582 -20.74 5.27 -24.52
CA HIS A 582 -21.10 4.21 -25.46
C HIS A 582 -22.05 4.69 -26.56
N ILE A 583 -23.04 5.51 -26.19
CA ILE A 583 -24.03 6.05 -27.14
C ILE A 583 -23.33 6.97 -28.14
N VAL A 584 -22.51 7.91 -27.66
CA VAL A 584 -21.69 8.79 -28.51
C VAL A 584 -20.76 7.97 -29.43
N HIS A 585 -20.14 6.92 -28.90
CA HIS A 585 -19.29 6.02 -29.66
C HIS A 585 -20.06 5.31 -30.79
N SER A 586 -21.27 4.81 -30.51
CA SER A 586 -22.11 4.08 -31.47
C SER A 586 -22.61 4.95 -32.63
N PHE A 587 -22.83 6.24 -32.39
CA PHE A 587 -23.19 7.20 -33.46
C PHE A 587 -21.97 7.76 -34.20
N GLY A 588 -20.80 7.85 -33.55
CA GLY A 588 -19.56 8.35 -34.16
C GLY A 588 -18.94 7.42 -35.21
N THR A 589 -19.38 6.16 -35.33
CA THR A 589 -18.86 5.18 -36.29
C THR A 589 -19.35 5.37 -37.73
N SER A 590 -20.37 6.20 -37.99
CA SER A 590 -20.84 6.48 -39.36
C SER A 590 -20.09 7.67 -39.96
N SER A 591 -19.00 7.41 -40.70
CA SER A 591 -18.21 8.42 -41.40
C SER A 591 -18.82 8.92 -42.72
N THR A 592 -20.06 8.55 -43.05
CA THR A 592 -20.80 9.06 -44.20
C THR A 592 -21.98 9.93 -43.76
N PRO A 593 -21.92 11.27 -43.92
CA PRO A 593 -23.06 12.14 -43.69
C PRO A 593 -24.09 11.86 -44.79
N GLY A 594 -25.05 10.96 -44.53
CA GLY A 594 -25.96 10.56 -45.59
C GLY A 594 -26.84 9.37 -45.28
N CYS A 595 -26.28 8.29 -44.74
CA CYS A 595 -26.95 7.00 -44.70
C CYS A 595 -27.13 6.53 -43.24
N ILE A 596 -28.37 6.44 -42.79
CA ILE A 596 -28.71 5.72 -41.55
C ILE A 596 -28.67 4.23 -41.90
N SER A 597 -27.49 3.63 -41.84
CA SER A 597 -27.41 2.19 -41.66
C SER A 597 -27.82 1.90 -40.22
N GLU A 598 -28.65 0.89 -39.98
CA GLU A 598 -28.96 0.40 -38.63
C GLU A 598 -27.65 0.28 -37.83
N PRO A 599 -27.47 1.04 -36.74
CA PRO A 599 -26.25 0.96 -35.95
C PRO A 599 -26.27 -0.37 -35.19
N SER A 600 -25.67 -1.42 -35.77
CA SER A 600 -25.53 -2.75 -35.15
C SER A 600 -24.86 -2.72 -33.76
N ALA A 601 -24.20 -1.61 -33.43
CA ALA A 601 -23.58 -1.34 -32.15
C ALA A 601 -24.55 -0.90 -31.03
N LEU A 602 -25.74 -0.38 -31.36
CA LEU A 602 -26.76 -0.01 -30.35
C LEU A 602 -27.47 -1.25 -29.80
N ILE A 603 -28.00 -1.12 -28.59
CA ILE A 603 -28.89 -2.14 -28.01
C ILE A 603 -30.20 -2.10 -28.79
N SER A 604 -30.63 -3.27 -29.28
CA SER A 604 -31.85 -3.39 -30.08
C SER A 604 -33.10 -3.15 -29.24
N GLU A 605 -34.18 -2.66 -29.87
CA GLU A 605 -35.46 -2.43 -29.19
C GLU A 605 -35.99 -3.70 -28.52
N ARG A 606 -35.91 -4.85 -29.21
CA ARG A 606 -36.31 -6.16 -28.66
C ARG A 606 -35.51 -6.55 -27.43
N GLU A 607 -34.22 -6.21 -27.40
CA GLU A 607 -33.35 -6.52 -26.25
C GLU A 607 -33.64 -5.59 -25.07
N LEU A 608 -33.88 -4.30 -25.30
CA LEU A 608 -34.34 -3.36 -24.27
C LEU A 608 -35.67 -3.81 -23.67
N ILE A 609 -36.65 -4.14 -24.53
CA ILE A 609 -37.94 -4.67 -24.11
C ILE A 609 -37.72 -5.96 -23.31
N ALA A 610 -36.93 -6.91 -23.79
CA ALA A 610 -36.65 -8.15 -23.08
C ALA A 610 -35.92 -7.93 -21.75
N GLN A 611 -35.03 -6.93 -21.62
CA GLN A 611 -34.39 -6.61 -20.34
C GLN A 611 -35.37 -6.03 -19.32
N ILE A 612 -36.23 -5.12 -19.77
CA ILE A 612 -37.21 -4.45 -18.92
C ILE A 612 -38.37 -5.40 -18.58
N GLN A 613 -38.74 -6.30 -19.51
CA GLN A 613 -39.82 -7.28 -19.37
C GLN A 613 -39.35 -8.64 -18.78
N ASN A 614 -38.05 -8.97 -18.79
CA ASN A 614 -37.50 -10.13 -18.05
C ASN A 614 -37.73 -10.03 -16.52
N GLY A 615 -38.36 -8.95 -16.06
CA GLY A 615 -38.98 -8.78 -14.75
C GLY A 615 -40.13 -9.73 -14.41
N ALA A 616 -40.08 -11.02 -14.81
CA ALA A 616 -40.83 -12.06 -14.11
C ALA A 616 -40.50 -12.13 -12.59
N LYS A 617 -39.45 -11.41 -12.18
CA LYS A 617 -39.08 -11.14 -10.78
C LYS A 617 -39.94 -10.06 -10.10
N TYR A 618 -40.59 -9.16 -10.85
CA TYR A 618 -41.21 -7.93 -10.33
C TYR A 618 -42.61 -7.67 -10.93
N PRO A 619 -43.63 -8.44 -10.52
CA PRO A 619 -44.97 -8.38 -11.12
C PRO A 619 -45.62 -6.99 -11.02
N LEU A 620 -45.37 -6.23 -9.95
CA LEU A 620 -45.96 -4.91 -9.73
C LEU A 620 -45.51 -3.86 -10.75
N ALA A 621 -44.25 -3.90 -11.18
CA ALA A 621 -43.73 -2.96 -12.18
C ALA A 621 -44.36 -3.22 -13.56
N GLN A 622 -44.62 -4.51 -13.89
CA GLN A 622 -45.23 -4.90 -15.16
C GLN A 622 -46.70 -4.47 -15.28
N LEU A 623 -47.45 -4.45 -14.16
CA LEU A 623 -48.84 -3.96 -14.17
C LEU A 623 -48.95 -2.50 -14.62
N CYS A 624 -47.94 -1.69 -14.32
CA CYS A 624 -47.87 -0.27 -14.67
C CYS A 624 -47.53 -0.01 -16.14
N SER A 625 -47.23 -1.04 -16.94
CA SER A 625 -46.92 -0.90 -18.36
C SER A 625 -48.21 -0.65 -19.18
N PRO A 626 -48.25 0.40 -20.02
CA PRO A 626 -49.40 0.74 -20.87
C PRO A 626 -49.92 -0.39 -21.78
N SER A 627 -49.05 -1.19 -22.40
CA SER A 627 -49.42 -2.16 -23.45
C SER A 627 -49.77 -3.58 -22.99
N LEU A 628 -49.57 -3.92 -21.70
CA LEU A 628 -49.75 -5.28 -21.18
C LEU A 628 -51.11 -5.47 -20.50
N ASP A 629 -52.05 -6.12 -21.19
CA ASP A 629 -53.30 -6.64 -20.62
C ASP A 629 -53.06 -8.02 -20.02
N MET A 630 -52.63 -8.07 -18.75
CA MET A 630 -52.58 -9.33 -18.02
C MET A 630 -53.96 -9.63 -17.40
N THR A 631 -54.57 -10.72 -17.83
CA THR A 631 -55.70 -11.33 -17.11
C THR A 631 -55.21 -11.83 -15.75
N CYS A 632 -55.77 -11.30 -14.66
CA CYS A 632 -55.44 -11.73 -13.30
C CYS A 632 -55.69 -13.23 -13.15
N LYS A 633 -54.64 -14.03 -13.24
CA LYS A 633 -54.60 -15.39 -12.70
C LYS A 633 -53.64 -15.36 -11.51
N ASP A 634 -54.24 -15.40 -10.32
CA ASP A 634 -53.64 -15.71 -9.01
C ASP A 634 -52.13 -15.49 -8.90
N SER A 635 -51.70 -14.24 -8.79
CA SER A 635 -50.38 -13.92 -8.25
C SER A 635 -50.53 -13.45 -6.81
N THR A 636 -50.24 -14.34 -5.87
CA THR A 636 -50.09 -13.99 -4.45
C THR A 636 -49.02 -12.89 -4.32
N PRO A 637 -49.25 -11.84 -3.52
CA PRO A 637 -48.24 -10.81 -3.29
C PRO A 637 -46.99 -11.46 -2.69
N PRO A 638 -45.77 -11.14 -3.16
CA PRO A 638 -44.55 -11.72 -2.63
C PRO A 638 -44.37 -11.31 -1.17
N THR A 639 -44.69 -12.22 -0.26
CA THR A 639 -44.11 -12.32 1.08
C THR A 639 -42.66 -12.73 0.90
N ASP A 640 -41.73 -11.77 0.81
CA ASP A 640 -40.39 -11.89 1.40
C ASP A 640 -39.60 -10.59 1.27
N SER A 641 -39.01 -10.19 2.40
CA SER A 641 -38.38 -8.91 2.68
C SER A 641 -36.96 -8.75 2.11
N THR A 642 -36.73 -9.14 0.84
CA THR A 642 -35.49 -8.76 0.14
C THR A 642 -35.76 -7.49 -0.65
N GLN A 643 -35.18 -6.37 -0.22
CA GLN A 643 -35.32 -5.08 -0.88
C GLN A 643 -34.97 -5.21 -2.38
N VAL A 644 -35.97 -5.01 -3.23
CA VAL A 644 -35.88 -5.13 -4.69
C VAL A 644 -34.89 -4.11 -5.25
N ASP A 645 -34.03 -4.52 -6.19
CA ASP A 645 -33.09 -3.64 -6.88
C ASP A 645 -33.51 -3.45 -8.35
N PHE A 646 -33.73 -2.19 -8.75
CA PHE A 646 -34.09 -1.77 -10.10
C PHE A 646 -32.94 -1.03 -10.82
N THR A 647 -31.69 -1.18 -10.34
CA THR A 647 -30.54 -0.43 -10.89
C THR A 647 -30.32 -0.69 -12.38
N ALA A 648 -30.44 -1.95 -12.83
CA ALA A 648 -30.26 -2.28 -14.24
C ALA A 648 -31.38 -1.69 -15.11
N GLU A 649 -32.63 -1.82 -14.68
CA GLU A 649 -33.83 -1.31 -15.36
C GLU A 649 -33.79 0.22 -15.47
N LEU A 650 -33.35 0.91 -14.41
CA LEU A 650 -33.14 2.36 -14.41
C LEU A 650 -32.05 2.79 -15.40
N LEU A 651 -30.95 2.03 -15.49
CA LEU A 651 -29.86 2.30 -16.44
C LEU A 651 -30.28 2.01 -17.89
N PHE A 652 -31.10 0.98 -18.14
CA PHE A 652 -31.65 0.72 -19.48
C PHE A 652 -32.70 1.76 -19.90
N LEU A 653 -33.55 2.23 -18.97
CA LEU A 653 -34.45 3.35 -19.20
C LEU A 653 -33.66 4.61 -19.55
N TYR A 654 -32.63 4.91 -18.75
CA TYR A 654 -31.74 6.04 -19.01
C TYR A 654 -31.02 5.93 -20.36
N TYR A 655 -30.52 4.74 -20.71
CA TYR A 655 -29.92 4.46 -22.01
C TYR A 655 -30.90 4.79 -23.15
N ALA A 656 -32.13 4.28 -23.09
CA ALA A 656 -33.14 4.51 -24.14
C ALA A 656 -33.49 5.99 -24.29
N LEU A 657 -33.73 6.69 -23.17
CA LEU A 657 -34.03 8.12 -23.16
C LEU A 657 -32.86 8.96 -23.67
N TYR A 658 -31.62 8.61 -23.31
CA TYR A 658 -30.44 9.34 -23.76
C TYR A 658 -30.15 9.11 -25.25
N VAL A 659 -30.38 7.90 -25.79
CA VAL A 659 -30.31 7.65 -27.24
C VAL A 659 -31.31 8.54 -27.98
N TYR A 660 -32.54 8.63 -27.48
CA TYR A 660 -33.59 9.48 -28.04
C TYR A 660 -33.18 10.96 -28.03
N ASP A 661 -32.72 11.47 -26.88
CA ASP A 661 -32.23 12.84 -26.72
C ASP A 661 -31.05 13.16 -27.64
N TYR A 662 -30.05 12.27 -27.67
CA TYR A 662 -28.84 12.44 -28.47
C TYR A 662 -29.15 12.53 -29.97
N GLN A 663 -30.07 11.72 -30.48
CA GLN A 663 -30.48 11.76 -31.88
C GLN A 663 -31.19 13.07 -32.23
N ILE A 664 -32.09 13.54 -31.36
CA ILE A 664 -32.79 14.81 -31.57
C ILE A 664 -31.78 15.95 -31.57
N ALA A 665 -30.92 16.01 -30.55
CA ALA A 665 -29.88 17.02 -30.43
C ALA A 665 -28.91 17.00 -31.63
N SER A 666 -28.46 15.83 -32.06
CA SER A 666 -27.56 15.66 -33.21
C SER A 666 -28.18 16.15 -34.52
N ARG A 667 -29.48 15.89 -34.75
CA ARG A 667 -30.19 16.38 -35.93
C ARG A 667 -30.39 17.90 -35.92
N LEU A 668 -30.73 18.47 -34.75
CA LEU A 668 -30.85 19.92 -34.57
C LEU A 668 -29.51 20.62 -34.83
N LEU A 669 -28.41 20.08 -34.30
CA LEU A 669 -27.06 20.59 -34.54
C LEU A 669 -26.64 20.50 -36.02
N SER A 670 -27.11 19.48 -36.73
CA SER A 670 -26.78 19.24 -38.13
C SER A 670 -27.71 19.93 -39.13
N ASN A 671 -28.72 20.70 -38.66
CA ASN A 671 -29.76 21.34 -39.49
C ASN A 671 -30.40 20.39 -40.53
N ARG A 672 -30.55 19.12 -40.17
CA ARG A 672 -30.98 18.09 -41.11
C ARG A 672 -32.49 17.85 -40.94
N HIS A 673 -33.28 18.19 -41.96
CA HIS A 673 -34.70 17.85 -42.00
C HIS A 673 -34.88 16.35 -42.25
N CYS A 674 -35.90 15.77 -41.60
CA CYS A 674 -36.25 14.35 -41.77
C CYS A 674 -36.72 14.13 -43.22
N LEU A 675 -36.15 13.16 -43.92
CA LEU A 675 -36.61 12.82 -45.26
C LEU A 675 -38.01 12.19 -45.19
N PRO A 676 -38.85 12.32 -46.23
CA PRO A 676 -40.18 11.71 -46.24
C PRO A 676 -40.07 10.17 -46.06
N GLY A 677 -40.63 9.64 -44.97
CA GLY A 677 -40.59 8.22 -44.63
C GLY A 677 -39.42 7.78 -43.74
N GLU A 678 -38.53 8.69 -43.34
CA GLU A 678 -37.47 8.42 -42.37
C GLU A 678 -38.04 8.47 -40.95
N ALA A 679 -37.80 7.42 -40.14
CA ALA A 679 -38.29 7.40 -38.77
C ALA A 679 -37.60 8.48 -37.91
N PRO A 680 -38.34 9.21 -37.07
CA PRO A 680 -37.80 10.28 -36.24
C PRO A 680 -36.87 9.76 -35.13
N CYS A 681 -36.88 8.47 -34.80
CA CYS A 681 -35.93 7.84 -33.88
C CYS A 681 -35.64 6.39 -34.30
N VAL A 682 -34.54 5.83 -33.79
CA VAL A 682 -34.21 4.40 -33.94
C VAL A 682 -35.19 3.50 -33.16
N TYR A 683 -35.80 4.01 -32.08
CA TYR A 683 -36.80 3.27 -31.31
C TYR A 683 -38.21 3.69 -31.68
N SER A 684 -39.11 2.70 -31.79
CA SER A 684 -40.52 2.93 -32.07
C SER A 684 -41.29 3.42 -30.83
N ASP A 685 -42.47 4.00 -31.04
CA ASP A 685 -43.34 4.41 -29.93
C ASP A 685 -43.83 3.23 -29.07
N GLN A 686 -43.81 2.01 -29.61
CA GLN A 686 -44.20 0.78 -28.91
C GLN A 686 -43.27 0.47 -27.72
N LEU A 687 -42.01 0.89 -27.78
CA LEU A 687 -41.06 0.75 -26.69
C LEU A 687 -41.55 1.49 -25.44
N TRP A 688 -42.02 2.74 -25.60
CA TRP A 688 -42.43 3.59 -24.48
C TRP A 688 -43.73 3.12 -23.82
N ASP A 689 -44.55 2.38 -24.54
CA ASP A 689 -45.76 1.73 -24.02
C ASP A 689 -45.46 0.45 -23.22
N CYS A 690 -44.25 -0.10 -23.37
CA CYS A 690 -43.78 -1.30 -22.66
C CYS A 690 -43.04 -0.97 -21.35
N ILE A 691 -42.70 0.30 -21.10
CA ILE A 691 -41.83 0.69 -19.98
C ILE A 691 -42.63 1.48 -18.93
N PRO A 692 -42.64 1.05 -17.65
CA PRO A 692 -43.31 1.76 -16.57
C PRO A 692 -42.46 2.94 -16.06
N ILE A 693 -42.29 3.98 -16.88
CA ILE A 693 -41.38 5.12 -16.65
C ILE A 693 -41.64 5.77 -15.27
N THR A 694 -42.89 6.05 -14.94
CA THR A 694 -43.30 6.72 -13.69
C THR A 694 -43.01 5.88 -12.45
N TYR A 695 -43.22 4.56 -12.52
CA TYR A 695 -42.92 3.64 -11.43
C TYR A 695 -41.40 3.58 -11.16
N LEU A 696 -40.59 3.48 -12.21
CA LEU A 696 -39.12 3.47 -12.10
C LEU A 696 -38.59 4.81 -11.55
N LEU A 697 -39.10 5.93 -12.07
CA LEU A 697 -38.72 7.26 -11.60
C LEU A 697 -39.06 7.47 -10.11
N ARG A 698 -40.24 7.01 -9.68
CA ARG A 698 -40.63 7.01 -8.26
C ARG A 698 -39.69 6.15 -7.41
N HIS A 699 -39.31 4.97 -7.89
CA HIS A 699 -38.37 4.11 -7.17
C HIS A 699 -37.01 4.78 -7.00
N ALA A 700 -36.47 5.41 -8.05
CA ALA A 700 -35.23 6.18 -7.97
C ALA A 700 -35.36 7.37 -6.99
N ARG A 701 -36.50 8.06 -6.96
CA ARG A 701 -36.80 9.12 -5.97
C ARG A 701 -36.86 8.59 -4.54
N SER A 702 -37.41 7.41 -4.30
CA SER A 702 -37.45 6.85 -2.93
C SER A 702 -36.05 6.52 -2.39
N ASN A 703 -35.06 6.37 -3.28
CA ASN A 703 -33.68 6.00 -2.99
C ASN A 703 -32.68 7.05 -3.52
N VAL A 704 -32.94 8.36 -3.29
CA VAL A 704 -32.11 9.46 -3.85
C VAL A 704 -30.62 9.34 -3.48
N THR A 705 -30.29 8.90 -2.27
CA THR A 705 -28.89 8.76 -1.81
C THR A 705 -28.09 7.77 -2.67
N ASP A 706 -28.76 6.71 -3.10
CA ASP A 706 -28.19 5.58 -3.81
C ASP A 706 -28.09 5.87 -5.31
N TYR A 707 -29.10 6.57 -5.87
CA TYR A 707 -29.17 6.97 -7.29
C TYR A 707 -28.79 8.42 -7.58
N GLY A 708 -28.17 9.14 -6.63
CA GLY A 708 -27.82 10.56 -6.76
C GLY A 708 -27.19 10.99 -8.10
N PRO A 709 -26.25 10.23 -8.70
CA PRO A 709 -25.68 10.57 -10.01
C PRO A 709 -26.63 10.40 -11.21
N LEU A 710 -27.66 9.56 -11.10
CA LEU A 710 -28.58 9.20 -12.19
C LEU A 710 -29.91 9.97 -12.11
N TYR A 711 -30.51 10.08 -10.93
CA TYR A 711 -31.88 10.60 -10.77
C TYR A 711 -32.09 12.01 -11.39
N PRO A 712 -31.21 13.00 -11.16
CA PRO A 712 -31.37 14.32 -11.77
C PRO A 712 -31.31 14.29 -13.31
N ARG A 713 -30.40 13.49 -13.88
CA ARG A 713 -30.25 13.32 -15.33
C ARG A 713 -31.48 12.65 -15.93
N LEU A 714 -31.98 11.61 -15.26
CA LEU A 714 -33.18 10.89 -15.68
C LEU A 714 -34.43 11.78 -15.63
N LEU A 715 -34.62 12.53 -14.54
CA LEU A 715 -35.74 13.45 -14.38
C LEU A 715 -35.72 14.53 -15.48
N GLN A 716 -34.56 15.12 -15.77
CA GLN A 716 -34.41 16.09 -16.85
C GLN A 716 -34.85 15.52 -18.21
N LEU A 717 -34.41 14.31 -18.55
CA LEU A 717 -34.79 13.65 -19.80
C LEU A 717 -36.30 13.36 -19.87
N VAL A 718 -36.90 12.90 -18.77
CA VAL A 718 -38.35 12.65 -18.71
C VAL A 718 -39.14 13.96 -18.83
N THR A 719 -38.72 15.04 -18.16
CA THR A 719 -39.39 16.35 -18.27
C THR A 719 -39.32 16.91 -19.69
N ASN A 720 -38.19 16.74 -20.38
CA ASN A 720 -38.00 17.24 -21.74
C ASN A 720 -38.81 16.46 -22.78
N HIS A 721 -38.81 15.12 -22.70
CA HIS A 721 -39.39 14.26 -23.73
C HIS A 721 -40.82 13.78 -23.41
N PHE A 722 -41.18 13.76 -22.13
CA PHE A 722 -42.49 13.34 -21.65
C PHE A 722 -43.07 14.34 -20.63
N PRO A 723 -43.31 15.61 -21.05
CA PRO A 723 -43.87 16.62 -20.17
C PRO A 723 -45.21 16.18 -19.59
N ASN A 724 -46.04 15.46 -20.34
CA ASN A 724 -47.31 14.90 -19.86
C ASN A 724 -47.20 13.99 -18.62
N LEU A 725 -46.05 13.35 -18.41
CA LEU A 725 -45.78 12.55 -17.21
C LEU A 725 -45.35 13.38 -16.00
N THR A 726 -44.90 14.62 -16.23
CA THR A 726 -44.37 15.53 -15.20
C THR A 726 -45.30 16.72 -14.91
N VAL A 727 -46.28 16.97 -15.79
CA VAL A 727 -47.24 18.10 -15.76
C VAL A 727 -48.40 17.91 -14.74
N GLY A 728 -48.44 16.81 -14.00
CA GLY A 728 -49.41 16.69 -12.91
C GLY A 728 -49.05 17.61 -11.74
N GLU A 729 -49.97 18.50 -11.35
CA GLU A 729 -49.91 19.32 -10.12
C GLU A 729 -49.53 18.51 -8.86
N LEU A 730 -49.62 17.18 -8.89
CA LEU A 730 -49.35 16.26 -7.79
C LEU A 730 -47.87 15.79 -7.66
N MET A 731 -47.06 15.80 -8.72
CA MET A 731 -45.63 15.43 -8.57
C MET A 731 -44.80 16.57 -7.96
N ILE A 732 -45.17 17.82 -8.27
CA ILE A 732 -44.46 19.04 -7.86
C ILE A 732 -45.00 19.62 -6.54
N GLN A 733 -46.31 19.52 -6.24
CA GLN A 733 -46.84 19.94 -4.93
C GLN A 733 -46.25 19.12 -3.77
N ASP A 734 -45.92 17.84 -4.01
CA ASP A 734 -45.23 16.95 -3.07
C ASP A 734 -43.73 17.25 -2.89
N GLU A 735 -43.14 18.21 -3.63
CA GLU A 735 -41.76 18.67 -3.39
C GLU A 735 -41.68 19.73 -2.27
N LEU A 736 -42.78 20.41 -1.95
CA LEU A 736 -42.84 21.49 -0.95
C LEU A 736 -43.63 21.13 0.32
N LEU A 737 -44.47 20.09 0.27
CA LEU A 737 -45.23 19.60 1.42
C LEU A 737 -44.66 18.25 1.88
N LEU A 738 -44.05 18.25 3.07
CA LEU A 738 -43.51 17.09 3.78
C LEU A 738 -44.60 16.08 4.15
N ASP A 739 -45.23 15.42 3.19
CA ASP A 739 -46.25 14.42 3.49
C ASP A 739 -45.59 13.10 3.95
N PRO A 740 -45.90 12.57 5.16
CA PRO A 740 -45.26 11.37 5.71
C PRO A 740 -45.62 10.07 4.98
N ILE A 741 -46.43 10.14 3.93
CA ILE A 741 -47.07 9.01 3.24
C ILE A 741 -46.13 8.37 2.19
N TRP A 742 -45.03 9.03 1.85
CA TRP A 742 -44.04 8.56 0.86
C TRP A 742 -42.75 8.01 1.47
N CYS A 743 -42.67 7.89 2.80
CA CYS A 743 -41.54 7.26 3.49
C CYS A 743 -41.65 5.73 3.41
N PRO A 744 -40.64 4.98 2.91
CA PRO A 744 -40.70 3.52 2.85
C PRO A 744 -40.61 2.83 4.23
N GLN A 745 -40.51 3.59 5.31
CA GLN A 745 -40.37 3.04 6.66
C GLN A 745 -41.70 3.06 7.39
N VAL A 746 -42.30 1.87 7.52
CA VAL A 746 -43.18 1.55 8.64
C VAL A 746 -42.46 1.98 9.91
N LYS A 747 -42.94 3.06 10.56
CA LYS A 747 -42.64 3.30 11.98
C LYS A 747 -43.22 2.12 12.75
N ARG A 748 -42.44 1.06 12.93
CA ARG A 748 -42.65 0.17 14.07
C ARG A 748 -42.52 1.07 15.28
N PHE A 749 -43.58 1.18 16.07
CA PHE A 749 -43.55 1.86 17.36
C PHE A 749 -42.43 1.22 18.20
N SER A 750 -41.25 1.85 18.24
CA SER A 750 -40.28 1.61 19.28
C SER A 750 -40.80 2.32 20.52
N ALA A 751 -41.17 1.53 21.53
CA ALA A 751 -41.44 2.03 22.87
C ALA A 751 -40.23 2.83 23.40
N PRO A 752 -40.44 3.86 24.23
CA PRO A 752 -39.35 4.67 24.74
C PRO A 752 -38.45 3.82 25.65
N ALA A 753 -37.13 3.98 25.46
CA ALA A 753 -36.12 3.33 26.28
C ALA A 753 -36.24 3.76 27.75
N GLN A 754 -36.45 2.80 28.65
CA GLN A 754 -36.13 2.92 30.07
C GLN A 754 -35.13 1.84 30.46
N GLN A 755 -34.23 2.24 31.36
CA GLN A 755 -33.00 1.59 31.76
C GLN A 755 -33.23 0.38 32.71
N SER A 756 -32.27 -0.55 32.65
CA SER A 756 -31.69 -1.40 33.71
C SER A 756 -32.50 -2.50 34.44
N VAL A 757 -32.24 -3.78 34.05
CA VAL A 757 -31.76 -5.01 34.78
C VAL A 757 -32.23 -5.28 36.25
N PRO A 758 -32.32 -6.53 36.79
CA PRO A 758 -32.84 -7.84 36.31
C PRO A 758 -33.82 -8.52 37.33
N ASP A 759 -34.50 -9.63 36.97
CA ASP A 759 -34.50 -10.91 37.72
C ASP A 759 -35.56 -11.94 37.26
N GLU A 760 -35.06 -13.17 37.05
CA GLU A 760 -35.63 -14.50 37.29
C GLU A 760 -37.17 -14.70 37.48
N LEU A 761 -37.79 -15.47 36.57
CA LEU A 761 -38.36 -16.83 36.82
C LEU A 761 -39.31 -17.30 35.70
N THR A 762 -39.10 -18.57 35.33
CA THR A 762 -39.88 -19.48 34.47
C THR A 762 -41.40 -19.49 34.70
N ILE A 763 -42.22 -19.43 33.65
CA ILE A 763 -43.47 -20.24 33.50
C ILE A 763 -43.74 -20.53 32.02
N ASP A 764 -44.11 -21.78 31.77
CA ASP A 764 -44.47 -22.41 30.51
C ASP A 764 -45.62 -21.77 29.72
N SER A 765 -45.55 -22.05 28.42
CA SER A 765 -46.57 -21.96 27.39
C SER A 765 -48.02 -22.17 27.87
N THR A 766 -48.87 -21.17 27.64
CA THR A 766 -50.13 -21.21 26.86
C THR A 766 -50.91 -19.91 27.11
N GLN A 767 -51.50 -19.34 26.06
CA GLN A 767 -52.33 -18.12 26.05
C GLN A 767 -51.61 -16.77 25.87
N LEU A 768 -51.15 -16.50 24.64
CA LEU A 768 -51.22 -15.15 24.08
C LEU A 768 -51.55 -15.28 22.58
N HIS A 769 -52.84 -15.28 22.28
CA HIS A 769 -53.30 -15.12 20.90
C HIS A 769 -52.93 -13.72 20.41
N CYS A 770 -52.23 -13.71 19.27
CA CYS A 770 -51.84 -12.56 18.49
C CYS A 770 -53.00 -11.58 18.27
N ALA A 771 -52.84 -10.33 18.73
CA ALA A 771 -53.57 -9.18 18.23
C ALA A 771 -52.66 -8.36 17.31
N THR A 772 -52.24 -8.96 16.18
CA THR A 772 -51.76 -8.21 15.02
C THR A 772 -52.97 -7.97 14.12
N ASN A 773 -53.48 -6.74 14.10
CA ASN A 773 -54.52 -6.30 13.17
C ASN A 773 -54.04 -6.48 11.72
N THR A 774 -54.31 -7.64 11.11
CA THR A 774 -54.17 -7.85 9.67
C THR A 774 -55.29 -7.07 8.98
N ILE A 775 -54.94 -6.02 8.24
CA ILE A 775 -55.87 -5.30 7.38
C ILE A 775 -56.37 -6.31 6.33
N ASN A 776 -57.63 -6.71 6.42
CA ASN A 776 -58.24 -7.65 5.47
C ASN A 776 -58.58 -6.91 4.16
N ILE A 777 -57.67 -6.98 3.19
CA ILE A 777 -57.81 -6.39 1.85
C ILE A 777 -58.59 -7.36 0.97
N CYS A 778 -59.67 -6.87 0.34
CA CYS A 778 -60.52 -7.58 -0.63
C CYS A 778 -59.70 -8.06 -1.84
N SER A 779 -60.05 -9.17 -2.48
CA SER A 779 -59.39 -9.54 -3.75
C SER A 779 -59.88 -8.66 -4.92
N PRO A 780 -59.09 -8.48 -6.01
CA PRO A 780 -59.53 -7.72 -7.19
C PRO A 780 -60.79 -8.30 -7.83
N THR A 781 -60.95 -9.63 -7.82
CA THR A 781 -62.14 -10.34 -8.31
C THR A 781 -63.36 -10.06 -7.44
N GLU A 782 -63.24 -10.08 -6.11
CA GLU A 782 -64.32 -9.71 -5.20
C GLU A 782 -64.77 -8.24 -5.40
N LEU A 783 -63.83 -7.34 -5.69
CA LEU A 783 -64.16 -5.95 -5.99
C LEU A 783 -64.91 -5.83 -7.32
N ASP A 784 -64.47 -6.54 -8.36
CA ASP A 784 -65.12 -6.57 -9.68
C ASP A 784 -66.53 -7.16 -9.60
N GLU A 785 -66.70 -8.28 -8.88
CA GLU A 785 -68.00 -8.88 -8.58
C GLU A 785 -68.93 -7.91 -7.84
N ALA A 786 -68.41 -7.12 -6.89
CA ALA A 786 -69.18 -6.10 -6.20
C ALA A 786 -69.61 -4.94 -7.11
N PHE A 787 -68.78 -4.53 -8.08
CA PHE A 787 -69.15 -3.55 -9.10
C PHE A 787 -70.23 -4.10 -10.04
N GLU A 788 -70.08 -5.32 -10.55
CA GLU A 788 -71.06 -5.95 -11.43
C GLU A 788 -72.39 -6.22 -10.71
N ALA A 789 -72.39 -6.61 -9.43
CA ALA A 789 -73.59 -6.75 -8.62
C ALA A 789 -74.36 -5.43 -8.45
N VAL A 790 -73.66 -4.29 -8.41
CA VAL A 790 -74.29 -2.97 -8.36
C VAL A 790 -74.82 -2.56 -9.74
N LEU A 791 -74.05 -2.79 -10.81
CA LEU A 791 -74.44 -2.45 -12.18
C LEU A 791 -75.65 -3.27 -12.67
N THR A 792 -75.66 -4.58 -12.45
CA THR A 792 -76.78 -5.48 -12.80
C THR A 792 -78.10 -5.09 -12.14
N HIS A 793 -78.04 -4.44 -10.98
CA HIS A 793 -79.22 -3.97 -10.27
C HIS A 793 -79.67 -2.56 -10.69
N ILE A 794 -78.77 -1.71 -11.19
CA ILE A 794 -79.06 -0.31 -11.55
C ILE A 794 -79.43 -0.14 -13.03
N ILE A 795 -78.82 -0.92 -13.92
CA ILE A 795 -79.04 -0.84 -15.37
C ILE A 795 -80.52 -1.10 -15.74
N PRO A 796 -81.21 -2.13 -15.22
CA PRO A 796 -82.62 -2.39 -15.54
C PRO A 796 -83.59 -1.32 -15.02
N LEU A 797 -83.24 -0.66 -13.91
CA LEU A 797 -84.02 0.45 -13.32
C LEU A 797 -83.95 1.73 -14.16
N CYS A 798 -82.93 1.87 -15.01
CA CYS A 798 -82.79 3.01 -15.92
C CYS A 798 -83.59 2.85 -17.23
N GLU A 799 -83.96 1.61 -17.59
CA GLU A 799 -84.68 1.28 -18.84
C GLU A 799 -86.18 1.06 -18.62
N SER A 800 -86.62 0.76 -17.39
CA SER A 800 -88.04 0.57 -17.04
C SER A 800 -88.46 1.55 -15.95
N GLY A 801 -89.28 2.55 -16.31
CA GLY A 801 -89.81 3.56 -15.38
C GLY A 801 -90.92 3.05 -14.44
N GLU A 802 -90.84 1.80 -13.97
CA GLU A 802 -91.85 1.21 -13.08
C GLU A 802 -91.45 1.26 -11.60
N ASP A 803 -92.45 1.50 -10.75
CA ASP A 803 -92.35 1.58 -9.29
C ASP A 803 -91.74 0.31 -8.67
N GLN A 804 -90.78 0.53 -7.76
CA GLN A 804 -89.96 -0.50 -7.12
C GLN A 804 -90.78 -1.59 -6.42
N ARG A 805 -90.48 -2.87 -6.69
CA ARG A 805 -90.79 -3.95 -5.73
C ARG A 805 -89.91 -3.77 -4.50
N PRO A 806 -90.46 -3.84 -3.26
CA PRO A 806 -89.70 -3.58 -2.03
C PRO A 806 -88.51 -4.54 -1.83
N SER A 807 -88.56 -5.75 -2.37
CA SER A 807 -87.45 -6.72 -2.33
C SER A 807 -86.24 -6.31 -3.18
N GLN A 808 -86.47 -5.66 -4.32
CA GLN A 808 -85.41 -5.27 -5.27
C GLN A 808 -84.66 -4.02 -4.78
N ALA A 809 -85.36 -3.09 -4.12
CA ALA A 809 -84.77 -1.92 -3.46
C ALA A 809 -83.89 -2.27 -2.24
N ILE A 810 -84.20 -3.37 -1.55
CA ILE A 810 -83.37 -3.86 -0.42
C ILE A 810 -82.07 -4.48 -0.95
N LEU A 811 -82.15 -5.29 -2.01
CA LEU A 811 -81.00 -5.94 -2.65
C LEU A 811 -80.01 -4.91 -3.24
N THR A 812 -80.52 -3.90 -3.94
CA THR A 812 -79.70 -2.78 -4.47
C THR A 812 -79.00 -2.04 -3.33
N ARG A 813 -79.70 -1.78 -2.22
CA ARG A 813 -79.10 -1.10 -1.06
C ARG A 813 -78.01 -1.95 -0.40
N THR A 814 -78.17 -3.27 -0.33
CA THR A 814 -77.15 -4.17 0.23
C THR A 814 -75.89 -4.27 -0.64
N SER A 815 -76.02 -4.36 -1.97
CA SER A 815 -74.87 -4.40 -2.88
C SER A 815 -74.11 -3.07 -2.88
N VAL A 816 -74.82 -1.95 -2.85
CA VAL A 816 -74.21 -0.60 -2.73
C VAL A 816 -73.46 -0.44 -1.41
N HIS A 817 -74.04 -0.87 -0.27
CA HIS A 817 -73.34 -0.82 1.01
C HIS A 817 -72.12 -1.76 1.05
N HIS A 818 -72.17 -2.90 0.37
CA HIS A 818 -71.04 -3.81 0.25
C HIS A 818 -69.90 -3.14 -0.54
N LEU A 819 -70.18 -2.58 -1.72
CA LEU A 819 -69.21 -1.86 -2.54
C LEU A 819 -68.58 -0.66 -1.80
N ILE A 820 -69.39 0.15 -1.09
CA ILE A 820 -68.88 1.26 -0.28
C ILE A 820 -67.90 0.76 0.80
N ARG A 821 -68.22 -0.36 1.47
CA ARG A 821 -67.32 -0.95 2.49
C ARG A 821 -66.02 -1.45 1.87
N LEU A 822 -66.05 -2.07 0.70
CA LEU A 822 -64.84 -2.54 0.01
C LEU A 822 -63.94 -1.38 -0.41
N ILE A 823 -64.50 -0.32 -1.00
CA ILE A 823 -63.76 0.89 -1.37
C ILE A 823 -63.22 1.63 -0.13
N GLN A 824 -63.98 1.66 0.97
CA GLN A 824 -63.50 2.21 2.22
C GLN A 824 -62.32 1.39 2.81
N ARG A 825 -62.38 0.06 2.75
CA ARG A 825 -61.26 -0.79 3.19
C ARG A 825 -60.03 -0.64 2.31
N LEU A 826 -60.22 -0.58 0.99
CA LEU A 826 -59.13 -0.39 0.03
C LEU A 826 -58.45 0.97 0.23
N SER A 827 -59.23 2.04 0.39
CA SER A 827 -58.67 3.37 0.68
C SER A 827 -57.92 3.42 2.02
N GLN A 828 -58.44 2.80 3.08
CA GLN A 828 -57.74 2.69 4.36
C GLN A 828 -56.44 1.87 4.25
N ALA A 829 -56.44 0.80 3.45
CA ALA A 829 -55.25 0.01 3.20
C ALA A 829 -54.17 0.80 2.46
N VAL A 830 -54.55 1.60 1.45
CA VAL A 830 -53.61 2.48 0.71
C VAL A 830 -53.08 3.62 1.58
N GLU A 831 -53.86 4.11 2.55
CA GLU A 831 -53.41 5.10 3.55
C GLU A 831 -52.41 4.52 4.55
N GLN A 832 -52.55 3.24 4.92
CA GLN A 832 -51.73 2.59 5.96
C GLN A 832 -50.50 1.84 5.43
N LEU A 833 -50.55 1.38 4.18
CA LEU A 833 -49.48 0.62 3.51
C LEU A 833 -48.79 1.52 2.46
N SER A 834 -48.64 1.03 1.23
CA SER A 834 -48.12 1.78 0.10
C SER A 834 -49.14 1.82 -1.04
N VAL A 835 -48.89 2.70 -2.02
CA VAL A 835 -49.68 2.75 -3.27
C VAL A 835 -49.55 1.46 -4.08
N ASP A 836 -48.50 0.67 -3.84
CA ASP A 836 -48.27 -0.57 -4.60
C ASP A 836 -49.37 -1.61 -4.36
N CYS A 837 -50.02 -1.56 -3.19
CA CYS A 837 -51.20 -2.39 -2.88
C CYS A 837 -52.40 -2.09 -3.79
N LEU A 838 -52.44 -0.92 -4.44
CA LEU A 838 -53.52 -0.48 -5.32
C LEU A 838 -53.34 -0.98 -6.77
N LEU A 839 -52.11 -1.33 -7.17
CA LEU A 839 -51.78 -1.72 -8.55
C LEU A 839 -52.61 -2.90 -9.08
N PRO A 840 -52.83 -3.99 -8.31
CA PRO A 840 -53.66 -5.11 -8.76
C PRO A 840 -55.13 -4.72 -9.01
N PHE A 841 -55.62 -3.66 -8.37
CA PHE A 841 -56.99 -3.16 -8.54
C PHE A 841 -57.11 -2.12 -9.67
N GLY A 842 -56.00 -1.70 -10.26
CA GLY A 842 -55.96 -0.72 -11.35
C GLY A 842 -56.89 -1.06 -12.52
N PRO A 843 -56.81 -2.27 -13.10
CA PRO A 843 -57.69 -2.67 -14.21
C PRO A 843 -59.17 -2.64 -13.84
N VAL A 844 -59.52 -3.13 -12.65
CA VAL A 844 -60.90 -3.17 -12.14
C VAL A 844 -61.43 -1.75 -11.93
N LEU A 845 -60.66 -0.89 -11.26
CA LEU A 845 -61.04 0.50 -11.02
C LEU A 845 -61.10 1.31 -12.32
N GLY A 846 -60.16 1.10 -13.24
CA GLY A 846 -60.12 1.73 -14.56
C GLY A 846 -61.33 1.39 -15.42
N HIS A 847 -61.76 0.13 -15.42
CA HIS A 847 -62.91 -0.33 -16.20
C HIS A 847 -64.26 -0.05 -15.54
N GLN A 848 -64.39 -0.36 -14.24
CA GLN A 848 -65.69 -0.34 -13.55
C GLN A 848 -66.09 1.04 -13.00
N CYS A 849 -65.14 1.89 -12.59
CA CYS A 849 -65.49 3.22 -12.05
C CYS A 849 -66.18 4.11 -13.08
N PRO A 850 -65.69 4.25 -14.33
CA PRO A 850 -66.39 5.03 -15.36
C PRO A 850 -67.78 4.46 -15.67
N ARG A 851 -67.92 3.14 -15.77
CA ARG A 851 -69.21 2.45 -16.00
C ARG A 851 -70.20 2.74 -14.88
N LEU A 852 -69.76 2.68 -13.62
CA LEU A 852 -70.57 3.01 -12.46
C LEU A 852 -71.01 4.48 -12.47
N LEU A 853 -70.10 5.42 -12.76
CA LEU A 853 -70.42 6.85 -12.80
C LEU A 853 -71.40 7.20 -13.92
N LEU A 854 -71.25 6.59 -15.11
CA LEU A 854 -72.18 6.77 -16.23
C LEU A 854 -73.58 6.22 -15.91
N ALA A 855 -73.68 5.07 -15.24
CA ALA A 855 -74.95 4.49 -14.80
C ALA A 855 -75.58 5.24 -13.60
N ALA A 856 -74.76 5.77 -12.71
CA ALA A 856 -75.18 6.42 -11.46
C ALA A 856 -75.78 7.82 -11.64
N ASN A 857 -75.54 8.50 -12.78
CA ASN A 857 -76.14 9.82 -13.08
C ASN A 857 -77.69 9.81 -13.04
N LYS A 858 -78.33 8.64 -13.07
CA LYS A 858 -79.78 8.46 -13.00
C LYS A 858 -80.30 7.98 -11.63
N HIS A 859 -79.43 7.64 -10.67
CA HIS A 859 -79.84 7.04 -9.38
C HIS A 859 -79.40 7.87 -8.14
N PRO A 860 -80.32 8.27 -7.24
CA PRO A 860 -80.05 9.24 -6.16
C PRO A 860 -79.14 8.72 -5.03
N LEU A 861 -78.84 7.42 -4.99
CA LEU A 861 -78.04 6.79 -3.93
C LEU A 861 -76.52 7.10 -4.02
N PHE A 862 -76.01 7.42 -5.21
CA PHE A 862 -74.58 7.73 -5.40
C PHE A 862 -74.30 9.23 -5.44
N THR A 863 -75.24 10.04 -5.96
CA THR A 863 -75.13 11.51 -6.00
C THR A 863 -75.18 12.15 -4.61
N THR A 864 -75.80 11.48 -3.63
CA THR A 864 -75.90 11.98 -2.24
C THR A 864 -74.72 11.59 -1.36
N ASN A 865 -73.98 10.52 -1.69
CA ASN A 865 -72.88 10.01 -0.87
C ASN A 865 -71.53 10.60 -1.28
N ARG A 866 -71.31 11.88 -0.93
CA ARG A 866 -70.05 12.60 -1.21
C ARG A 866 -68.80 11.85 -0.72
N ARG A 867 -68.87 11.16 0.41
CA ARG A 867 -67.72 10.42 0.98
C ARG A 867 -67.27 9.29 0.05
N PHE A 868 -68.20 8.59 -0.59
CA PHE A 868 -67.86 7.52 -1.53
C PHE A 868 -67.14 8.07 -2.77
N VAL A 869 -67.67 9.15 -3.35
CA VAL A 869 -67.07 9.81 -4.52
C VAL A 869 -65.66 10.33 -4.19
N CYS A 870 -65.48 11.00 -3.04
CA CYS A 870 -64.15 11.46 -2.61
C CYS A 870 -63.16 10.30 -2.40
N ARG A 871 -63.61 9.12 -1.95
CA ARG A 871 -62.75 7.94 -1.79
C ARG A 871 -62.37 7.32 -3.13
N LEU A 872 -63.30 7.28 -4.09
CA LEU A 872 -63.02 6.86 -5.47
C LEU A 872 -62.04 7.81 -6.16
N GLU A 873 -62.28 9.11 -6.04
CA GLU A 873 -61.38 10.17 -6.53
C GLU A 873 -59.98 10.03 -5.91
N TYR A 874 -59.90 9.82 -4.59
CA TYR A 874 -58.63 9.56 -3.91
C TYR A 874 -57.89 8.35 -4.50
N LEU A 875 -58.57 7.20 -4.67
CA LEU A 875 -57.96 6.00 -5.26
C LEU A 875 -57.51 6.25 -6.70
N TRP A 876 -58.32 6.96 -7.49
CA TRP A 876 -58.01 7.32 -8.88
C TRP A 876 -56.77 8.22 -8.97
N CYS A 877 -56.71 9.28 -8.17
CA CYS A 877 -55.53 10.16 -8.10
C CYS A 877 -54.27 9.39 -7.69
N ARG A 878 -54.38 8.44 -6.76
CA ARG A 878 -53.25 7.61 -6.32
C ARG A 878 -52.79 6.60 -7.38
N LEU A 879 -53.70 6.05 -8.17
CA LEU A 879 -53.38 5.23 -9.35
C LEU A 879 -52.69 6.05 -10.43
N HIS A 880 -53.21 7.26 -10.71
CA HIS A 880 -52.68 8.16 -11.71
C HIS A 880 -51.23 8.59 -11.42
N LEU A 881 -50.83 8.66 -10.15
CA LEU A 881 -49.44 8.92 -9.75
C LEU A 881 -48.45 7.83 -10.15
N VAL A 882 -48.93 6.60 -10.41
CA VAL A 882 -48.05 5.44 -10.67
C VAL A 882 -48.16 4.95 -12.11
N MET A 883 -49.36 4.96 -12.68
CA MET A 883 -49.58 4.56 -14.07
C MET A 883 -50.51 5.56 -14.78
N PRO A 884 -50.08 6.80 -15.02
CA PRO A 884 -50.95 7.82 -15.63
C PRO A 884 -51.33 7.53 -17.09
N ARG A 885 -50.56 6.67 -17.77
CA ARG A 885 -50.76 6.31 -19.19
C ARG A 885 -51.71 5.12 -19.39
N LYS A 886 -51.90 4.30 -18.35
CA LYS A 886 -52.78 3.13 -18.36
C LYS A 886 -54.05 3.48 -17.61
#